data_AF-D8QBT6-F1
#
_entry.id   AF-D8QBT6-F1
#
_cell.length_a   1.000
_cell.length_b   1.000
_cell.length_c   1.000
_cell.angle_alpha   90.00
_cell.angle_beta   90.00
_cell.angle_gamma   90.00
#
_symmetry.space_group_name_H-M   'P 1'
#
loop_
_entity.id
_entity.type
_entity.pdbx_description
1 polymer ?
#
loop_
_entity_poly.entity_id
_entity_poly.type
_entity_poly.pdbx_seq_one_letter_code
_entity_poly.pdbx_strand_id
1 'polypeptide(L)'
;MITVHRTRGIFALSPTTTTERALTMEGSNLAPYSRSISGTAPGALDPRQPQRLLRHPASRLLFASFDPRTAFATPPDMSKLSLKDELNRPKRVVVEVGPNGKSSWRFVPRAKRDAGVVDEGQWPRVIDICGERVLCTEEQWEIYKLDPFYECVVHPEGTLTTITPVPQSPTETKDDALFGKKRVYAEDYSRPSKRFRAGEPEPSPMEDDADDEPAPPPKRARSRSVTRDAKRLRPGLEKLRRQKATQQRPDNQQNEENLPEAAASDHDDVMEDWVPPSYHPSDATKRGRGDSEAHTREASPEVAGEAHDTSDRTHRTYERTKPSKRARTTSPTAARRNVQSQHSMREKMKRAKLQAEAKARAQQRHAEFLRGAFGDAAPDVKYENGFTNGFTNDAGATNGVHHDDDLPDLDEEDEDEVDELLSDDQDDEEAARQAAIEESRRKLAELEKDRPLWEEQARKRAQSEQVEAERIRVTAAQQETERRQQEKARRRQEEAKRRQEEAKREEERRQREEELRRQEEARRQQDAARRARQRRFAYGPWSTARALERYRTLADEFDRTKWTVETSPLTFEDVPWPVLHSPASGFTVEDVDWASVEAFFTAVRPSMRSQDFRTFVQKSHLRFHPDRWRSRGLLRAVVDETERECLDVAANTVAQALTPIWSELKGR
;
A
#
# COMPACT_ATOMS: atom_id res chain seq x y z
N MET A 1 -18.13 26.85 12.75
CA MET A 1 -18.88 28.11 12.52
C MET A 1 -18.01 29.07 11.70
N ILE A 2 -18.58 30.04 10.96
CA ILE A 2 -17.80 31.15 10.38
C ILE A 2 -18.11 32.43 11.16
N THR A 3 -17.17 32.87 12.00
CA THR A 3 -17.35 34.04 12.86
C THR A 3 -17.17 35.34 12.07
N VAL A 4 -18.25 35.83 11.46
CA VAL A 4 -18.24 37.12 10.74
C VAL A 4 -18.18 38.27 11.75
N HIS A 5 -16.97 38.73 12.06
CA HIS A 5 -16.73 39.89 12.93
C HIS A 5 -17.28 41.18 12.29
N ARG A 6 -18.54 41.50 12.62
CA ARG A 6 -19.26 42.67 12.11
C ARG A 6 -18.83 43.93 12.85
N THR A 7 -17.67 44.49 12.48
CA THR A 7 -17.11 45.75 13.00
C THR A 7 -18.02 46.95 12.71
N ARG A 8 -19.00 47.20 13.58
CA ARG A 8 -19.82 48.43 13.60
C ARG A 8 -19.03 49.60 14.18
N GLY A 9 -18.04 50.09 13.42
CA GLY A 9 -17.37 51.36 13.70
C GLY A 9 -18.30 52.53 13.36
N ILE A 10 -19.10 53.00 14.33
CA ILE A 10 -19.88 54.23 14.18
C ILE A 10 -18.97 55.43 14.51
N PHE A 11 -18.18 55.85 13.53
CA PHE A 11 -17.43 57.11 13.60
C PHE A 11 -18.27 58.24 13.00
N ALA A 12 -18.89 59.04 13.87
CA ALA A 12 -19.40 60.35 13.51
C ALA A 12 -18.22 61.33 13.46
N LEU A 13 -17.76 61.67 12.25
CA LEU A 13 -16.71 62.67 12.04
C LEU A 13 -17.34 64.04 11.77
N SER A 14 -16.92 65.04 12.55
CA SER A 14 -17.37 66.43 12.42
C SER A 14 -16.64 67.12 11.26
N PRO A 15 -17.27 68.07 10.55
CA PRO A 15 -16.63 68.81 9.47
C PRO A 15 -15.66 69.87 10.00
N THR A 16 -14.36 69.58 10.01
CA THR A 16 -13.31 70.58 10.25
C THR A 16 -12.83 71.19 8.93
N THR A 17 -13.29 72.40 8.61
CA THR A 17 -12.82 73.19 7.46
C THR A 17 -11.39 73.67 7.66
N THR A 18 -10.42 72.86 7.23
CA THR A 18 -9.00 73.26 7.17
C THR A 18 -8.75 74.06 5.89
N THR A 19 -8.32 75.31 6.04
CA THR A 19 -8.04 76.22 4.92
C THR A 19 -6.83 75.75 4.10
N GLU A 20 -7.01 75.57 2.79
CA GLU A 20 -5.87 75.37 1.88
C GLU A 20 -4.97 76.61 1.85
N ARG A 21 -3.66 76.38 2.03
CA ARG A 21 -2.64 77.41 1.83
C ARG A 21 -1.80 77.03 0.62
N ALA A 22 -2.18 77.55 -0.55
CA ALA A 22 -1.52 77.25 -1.80
C ALA A 22 -0.02 77.63 -1.75
N LEU A 23 0.85 76.63 -1.92
CA LEU A 23 2.28 76.80 -2.16
C LEU A 23 2.62 76.13 -3.49
N THR A 24 2.69 76.94 -4.53
CA THR A 24 3.13 76.52 -5.87
C THR A 24 4.64 76.25 -5.85
N MET A 25 5.02 74.98 -5.79
CA MET A 25 6.37 74.51 -6.09
C MET A 25 6.32 73.77 -7.43
N GLU A 26 7.02 74.30 -8.43
CA GLU A 26 7.13 73.72 -9.76
C GLU A 26 8.16 72.57 -9.80
N GLY A 27 8.15 71.78 -10.87
CA GLY A 27 9.36 71.12 -11.37
C GLY A 27 9.60 69.64 -11.03
N SER A 28 8.81 69.01 -10.15
CA SER A 28 8.88 67.54 -10.01
C SER A 28 8.09 66.84 -11.12
N ASN A 29 8.76 66.03 -11.93
CA ASN A 29 8.14 65.16 -12.94
C ASN A 29 7.29 64.09 -12.23
N LEU A 30 6.02 64.40 -11.97
CA LEU A 30 5.05 63.48 -11.41
C LEU A 30 4.81 62.35 -12.42
N ALA A 31 5.41 61.18 -12.16
CA ALA A 31 5.10 59.96 -12.90
C ALA A 31 3.57 59.76 -12.91
N PRO A 32 2.97 59.41 -14.07
CA PRO A 32 1.52 59.45 -14.23
C PRO A 32 0.83 58.64 -13.14
N TYR A 33 -0.06 59.32 -12.40
CA TYR A 33 -0.70 58.79 -11.19
C TYR A 33 -1.26 57.39 -11.44
N SER A 34 -0.63 56.38 -10.85
CA SER A 34 -1.06 54.98 -10.99
C SER A 34 -2.50 54.86 -10.52
N ARG A 35 -3.39 54.43 -11.43
CA ARG A 35 -4.82 54.26 -11.14
C ARG A 35 -4.98 53.36 -9.93
N SER A 36 -5.89 53.68 -9.02
CA SER A 36 -6.16 52.83 -7.86
C SER A 36 -7.49 52.11 -7.99
N ILE A 37 -7.52 50.83 -7.62
CA ILE A 37 -8.74 50.01 -7.51
C ILE A 37 -8.82 49.41 -6.10
N SER A 38 -10.00 49.46 -5.49
CA SER A 38 -10.22 49.05 -4.09
C SER A 38 -11.64 48.51 -3.85
N GLY A 39 -11.80 47.74 -2.77
CA GLY A 39 -13.10 47.21 -2.33
C GLY A 39 -13.56 45.94 -3.03
N THR A 40 -14.76 45.46 -2.71
CA THR A 40 -15.23 44.09 -3.07
C THR A 40 -16.12 44.00 -4.32
N ALA A 41 -16.25 45.09 -5.09
CA ALA A 41 -17.03 45.11 -6.33
C ALA A 41 -16.22 44.55 -7.51
N PRO A 42 -16.68 43.50 -8.21
CA PRO A 42 -16.01 43.03 -9.42
C PRO A 42 -16.20 43.99 -10.59
N GLY A 43 -15.27 43.96 -11.55
CA GLY A 43 -15.35 44.71 -12.80
C GLY A 43 -14.85 46.16 -12.77
N ALA A 44 -13.95 46.50 -11.83
CA ALA A 44 -13.37 47.84 -11.73
C ALA A 44 -12.56 48.27 -12.99
N LEU A 45 -12.00 47.31 -13.73
CA LEU A 45 -11.31 47.54 -15.01
C LEU A 45 -11.95 46.77 -16.19
N ASP A 46 -12.52 45.58 -15.96
CA ASP A 46 -13.29 44.84 -16.97
C ASP A 46 -14.78 44.73 -16.59
N PRO A 47 -15.67 45.53 -17.21
CA PRO A 47 -17.11 45.47 -16.98
C PRO A 47 -17.78 44.10 -17.25
N ARG A 48 -17.11 43.16 -17.91
CA ARG A 48 -17.62 41.79 -18.15
C ARG A 48 -17.28 40.80 -17.02
N GLN A 49 -16.29 41.10 -16.17
CA GLN A 49 -15.90 40.23 -15.04
C GLN A 49 -17.07 39.84 -14.12
N PRO A 50 -18.03 40.73 -13.76
CA PRO A 50 -19.18 40.35 -12.93
C PRO A 50 -20.03 39.21 -13.54
N GLN A 51 -20.13 39.16 -14.88
CA GLN A 51 -20.92 38.15 -15.59
C GLN A 51 -20.23 36.77 -15.61
N ARG A 52 -18.90 36.73 -15.53
CA ARG A 52 -18.11 35.48 -15.45
C ARG A 52 -18.00 34.95 -14.02
N LEU A 53 -17.94 35.85 -13.04
CA LEU A 53 -17.56 35.53 -11.67
C LEU A 53 -18.76 35.30 -10.74
N LEU A 54 -19.82 36.11 -10.85
CA LEU A 54 -20.99 36.03 -9.96
C LEU A 54 -22.00 34.98 -10.43
N ARG A 55 -22.64 34.28 -9.51
CA ARG A 55 -23.76 33.35 -9.81
C ARG A 55 -25.07 34.08 -10.10
N HIS A 56 -25.18 35.34 -9.68
CA HIS A 56 -26.33 36.21 -9.91
C HIS A 56 -25.84 37.66 -10.11
N PRO A 57 -26.36 38.43 -11.09
CA PRO A 57 -25.83 39.77 -11.41
C PRO A 57 -25.98 40.79 -10.27
N ALA A 58 -26.87 40.54 -9.32
CA ALA A 58 -27.07 41.35 -8.11
C ALA A 58 -26.42 40.77 -6.83
N SER A 59 -25.55 39.75 -6.97
CA SER A 59 -24.74 39.25 -5.86
C SER A 59 -23.67 40.26 -5.44
N ARG A 60 -23.27 40.23 -4.17
CA ARG A 60 -22.07 40.92 -3.65
C ARG A 60 -21.05 39.93 -3.13
N LEU A 61 -19.77 40.29 -3.22
CA LEU A 61 -18.67 39.52 -2.63
C LEU A 61 -18.27 40.12 -1.28
N LEU A 62 -17.94 39.25 -0.33
CA LEU A 62 -17.30 39.56 0.95
C LEU A 62 -16.11 38.61 1.11
N PHE A 63 -14.97 39.10 1.60
CA PHE A 63 -13.78 38.29 1.83
C PHE A 63 -13.55 38.05 3.32
N ALA A 64 -13.03 36.87 3.66
CA ALA A 64 -12.71 36.50 5.04
C ALA A 64 -11.53 35.51 5.10
N SER A 65 -10.85 35.48 6.25
CA SER A 65 -9.83 34.48 6.58
C SER A 65 -10.46 33.27 7.27
N PHE A 66 -10.35 32.09 6.64
CA PHE A 66 -10.61 30.80 7.27
C PHE A 66 -9.30 30.25 7.85
N ASP A 67 -9.12 30.33 9.16
CA ASP A 67 -8.09 29.57 9.86
C ASP A 67 -8.62 28.15 10.16
N PRO A 68 -8.01 27.08 9.62
CA PRO A 68 -8.39 25.70 9.93
C PRO A 68 -8.44 25.40 11.43
N ARG A 69 -7.59 26.04 12.25
CA ARG A 69 -7.54 25.83 13.70
C ARG A 69 -8.84 26.23 14.39
N THR A 70 -9.57 27.20 13.84
CA THR A 70 -10.89 27.63 14.35
C THR A 70 -12.04 26.68 13.98
N ALA A 71 -11.79 25.69 13.13
CA ALA A 71 -12.78 24.70 12.69
C ALA A 71 -12.68 23.36 13.45
N PHE A 72 -11.58 23.10 14.18
CA PHE A 72 -11.43 21.91 15.01
C PHE A 72 -11.83 22.20 16.45
N ALA A 73 -12.78 21.43 17.00
CA ALA A 73 -13.22 21.58 18.39
C ALA A 73 -12.18 21.10 19.41
N THR A 74 -11.30 20.18 19.01
CA THR A 74 -10.12 19.74 19.75
C THR A 74 -8.85 20.36 19.14
N PRO A 75 -7.87 20.79 19.95
CA PRO A 75 -6.60 21.28 19.42
C PRO A 75 -5.89 20.13 18.68
N PRO A 76 -5.51 20.30 17.40
CA PRO A 76 -4.86 19.24 16.64
C PRO A 76 -3.49 18.92 17.22
N ASP A 77 -3.17 17.64 17.33
CA ASP A 77 -1.89 17.14 17.83
C ASP A 77 -0.73 17.64 16.95
N MET A 78 -0.04 18.68 17.44
CA MET A 78 1.01 19.35 16.67
C MET A 78 2.26 18.49 16.47
N SER A 79 2.40 17.35 17.17
CA SER A 79 3.47 16.39 16.89
C SER A 79 3.26 15.63 15.57
N LYS A 80 2.01 15.54 15.10
CA LYS A 80 1.62 14.81 13.88
C LYS A 80 1.44 15.74 12.66
N LEU A 81 1.49 17.05 12.86
CA LEU A 81 1.48 18.04 11.77
C LEU A 81 2.86 18.13 11.12
N SER A 82 3.08 17.29 10.10
CA SER A 82 4.27 17.32 9.25
C SER A 82 4.62 18.74 8.79
N LEU A 83 5.91 19.07 8.78
CA LEU A 83 6.56 20.38 8.53
C LEU A 83 6.26 21.09 7.19
N LYS A 84 5.22 20.68 6.46
CA LYS A 84 4.59 21.43 5.37
C LYS A 84 3.73 22.56 5.95
N ASP A 85 4.41 23.58 6.43
CA ASP A 85 3.87 24.73 7.19
C ASP A 85 2.73 25.51 6.49
N GLU A 86 2.57 25.31 5.19
CA GLU A 86 1.41 25.77 4.41
C GLU A 86 0.03 25.41 4.97
N LEU A 87 -0.08 24.38 5.82
CA LEU A 87 -1.33 24.00 6.47
C LEU A 87 -1.75 24.96 7.59
N ASN A 88 -0.82 25.72 8.17
CA ASN A 88 -1.07 26.63 9.29
C ASN A 88 -1.49 28.05 8.86
N ARG A 89 -1.17 28.48 7.63
CA ARG A 89 -1.51 29.83 7.17
C ARG A 89 -3.03 29.94 6.89
N PRO A 90 -3.75 30.94 7.45
CA PRO A 90 -5.17 31.13 7.19
C PRO A 90 -5.48 31.22 5.68
N LYS A 91 -6.49 30.46 5.24
CA LYS A 91 -6.90 30.38 3.84
C LYS A 91 -7.97 31.43 3.58
N ARG A 92 -7.82 32.20 2.52
CA ARG A 92 -8.83 33.19 2.14
C ARG A 92 -10.06 32.51 1.51
N VAL A 93 -11.24 32.94 1.93
CA VAL A 93 -12.52 32.52 1.38
C VAL A 93 -13.30 33.74 0.93
N VAL A 94 -13.99 33.62 -0.20
CA VAL A 94 -15.00 34.59 -0.63
C VAL A 94 -16.39 34.04 -0.30
N VAL A 95 -17.23 34.91 0.24
CA VAL A 95 -18.65 34.67 0.50
C VAL A 95 -19.45 35.52 -0.48
N GLU A 96 -20.10 34.87 -1.43
CA GLU A 96 -21.03 35.50 -2.36
C GLU A 96 -22.42 35.54 -1.70
N VAL A 97 -22.94 36.73 -1.45
CA VAL A 97 -24.27 36.97 -0.87
C VAL A 97 -25.21 37.43 -1.99
N GLY A 98 -26.21 36.61 -2.30
CA GLY A 98 -27.24 36.92 -3.29
C GLY A 98 -28.25 37.97 -2.82
N PRO A 99 -29.09 38.52 -3.72
CA PRO A 99 -30.07 39.56 -3.38
C PRO A 99 -31.17 39.07 -2.43
N ASN A 100 -31.37 37.76 -2.31
CA ASN A 100 -32.29 37.12 -1.36
C ASN A 100 -31.63 36.82 0.02
N GLY A 101 -30.43 37.34 0.28
CA GLY A 101 -29.69 37.12 1.52
C GLY A 101 -29.03 35.74 1.64
N LYS A 102 -29.25 34.80 0.70
CA LYS A 102 -28.57 33.50 0.72
C LYS A 102 -27.09 33.69 0.41
N SER A 103 -26.23 33.19 1.29
CA SER A 103 -24.79 33.15 1.12
C SER A 103 -24.32 31.80 0.55
N SER A 104 -23.36 31.84 -0.37
CA SER A 104 -22.55 30.68 -0.74
C SER A 104 -21.07 31.07 -0.66
N TRP A 105 -20.17 30.13 -0.40
CA TRP A 105 -18.74 30.44 -0.24
C TRP A 105 -17.85 29.49 -1.04
N ARG A 106 -16.64 29.97 -1.35
CA ARG A 106 -15.57 29.21 -2.03
C ARG A 106 -14.22 29.72 -1.55
N PHE A 107 -13.20 28.86 -1.55
CA PHE A 107 -11.82 29.30 -1.33
C PHE A 107 -11.37 30.20 -2.49
N VAL A 108 -10.60 31.24 -2.18
CA VAL A 108 -9.90 32.03 -3.19
C VAL A 108 -8.71 31.21 -3.68
N PRO A 109 -8.51 31.03 -5.00
CA PRO A 109 -7.31 30.39 -5.51
C PRO A 109 -6.04 31.13 -5.05
N ARG A 110 -4.96 30.38 -4.84
CA ARG A 110 -3.62 30.99 -4.72
C ARG A 110 -3.19 31.48 -6.09
N ALA A 111 -2.47 32.61 -6.11
CA ALA A 111 -1.78 33.02 -7.32
C ALA A 111 -0.72 31.98 -7.72
N LYS A 112 -0.36 31.95 -9.01
CA LYS A 112 0.91 31.32 -9.42
C LYS A 112 2.07 32.11 -8.80
N ARG A 113 3.18 31.43 -8.54
CA ARG A 113 4.37 32.01 -7.91
C ARG A 113 5.60 31.53 -8.64
N ASP A 114 6.50 32.46 -8.94
CA ASP A 114 7.78 32.14 -9.56
C ASP A 114 8.75 31.50 -8.55
N ALA A 115 9.84 30.93 -9.07
CA ALA A 115 10.90 30.36 -8.24
C ALA A 115 11.46 31.43 -7.28
N GLY A 116 11.49 31.11 -5.98
CA GLY A 116 11.93 32.02 -4.91
C GLY A 116 10.80 32.76 -4.19
N VAL A 117 9.57 32.77 -4.72
CA VAL A 117 8.45 33.55 -4.15
C VAL A 117 7.73 32.76 -3.04
N VAL A 118 8.00 33.14 -1.78
CA VAL A 118 7.49 32.46 -0.58
C VAL A 118 5.99 32.71 -0.34
N ASP A 119 5.49 33.92 -0.57
CA ASP A 119 4.06 34.26 -0.52
C ASP A 119 3.66 35.41 -1.45
N GLU A 120 2.43 35.92 -1.33
CA GLU A 120 1.85 36.92 -2.25
C GLU A 120 2.21 38.37 -1.87
N GLY A 121 2.97 38.57 -0.79
CA GLY A 121 3.38 39.88 -0.28
C GLY A 121 2.28 40.63 0.49
N GLN A 122 2.59 41.86 0.88
CA GLN A 122 1.66 42.77 1.55
C GLN A 122 0.79 43.55 0.54
N TRP A 123 -0.38 44.00 0.99
CA TRP A 123 -1.36 44.74 0.18
C TRP A 123 -1.85 45.99 0.95
N PRO A 124 -2.24 47.08 0.27
CA PRO A 124 -2.27 47.28 -1.18
C PRO A 124 -0.87 47.44 -1.79
N ARG A 125 -0.74 47.13 -3.09
CA ARG A 125 0.52 47.24 -3.83
C ARG A 125 0.28 47.60 -5.29
N VAL A 126 1.30 48.18 -5.93
CA VAL A 126 1.28 48.41 -7.38
C VAL A 126 1.51 47.08 -8.10
N ILE A 127 0.64 46.77 -9.04
CA ILE A 127 0.66 45.56 -9.87
C ILE A 127 0.44 45.95 -11.34
N ASP A 128 0.80 45.06 -12.26
CA ASP A 128 0.54 45.24 -13.69
C ASP A 128 -0.72 44.47 -14.08
N ILE A 129 -1.74 45.16 -14.59
CA ILE A 129 -3.00 44.58 -15.04
C ILE A 129 -3.13 44.83 -16.53
N CYS A 130 -2.87 43.79 -17.34
CA CYS A 130 -2.94 43.84 -18.80
C CYS A 130 -2.08 44.95 -19.45
N GLY A 131 -1.00 45.38 -18.81
CA GLY A 131 -0.13 46.48 -19.23
C GLY A 131 -0.38 47.82 -18.52
N GLU A 132 -1.44 47.94 -17.71
CA GLU A 132 -1.72 49.13 -16.89
C GLU A 132 -1.13 48.97 -15.48
N ARG A 133 -0.34 49.94 -15.01
CA ARG A 133 0.19 49.94 -13.63
C ARG A 133 -0.85 50.48 -12.67
N VAL A 134 -1.40 49.59 -11.83
CA VAL A 134 -2.55 49.87 -10.97
C VAL A 134 -2.19 49.60 -9.50
N LEU A 135 -2.52 50.54 -8.61
CA LEU A 135 -2.48 50.35 -7.16
C LEU A 135 -3.71 49.55 -6.72
N CYS A 136 -3.52 48.29 -6.38
CA CYS A 136 -4.59 47.31 -6.14
C CYS A 136 -4.65 46.92 -4.66
N THR A 137 -5.87 46.82 -4.09
CA THR A 137 -6.08 46.25 -2.75
C THR A 137 -6.18 44.72 -2.79
N GLU A 138 -6.04 44.08 -1.62
CA GLU A 138 -6.12 42.62 -1.49
C GLU A 138 -7.44 42.08 -2.06
N GLU A 139 -8.58 42.71 -1.79
CA GLU A 139 -9.89 42.23 -2.26
C GLU A 139 -10.02 42.28 -3.78
N GLN A 140 -9.48 43.31 -4.43
CA GLN A 140 -9.46 43.39 -5.90
C GLN A 140 -8.55 42.31 -6.49
N TRP A 141 -7.36 42.08 -5.94
CA TRP A 141 -6.49 40.96 -6.34
C TRP A 141 -7.19 39.60 -6.19
N GLU A 142 -7.94 39.40 -5.09
CA GLU A 142 -8.71 38.18 -4.88
C GLU A 142 -9.90 38.02 -5.84
N ILE A 143 -10.54 39.10 -6.27
CA ILE A 143 -11.54 39.08 -7.35
C ILE A 143 -10.92 38.58 -8.65
N TYR A 144 -9.74 39.08 -9.05
CA TYR A 144 -9.08 38.60 -10.27
C TYR A 144 -8.65 37.13 -10.17
N LYS A 145 -8.17 36.67 -9.01
CA LYS A 145 -7.87 35.25 -8.76
C LYS A 145 -9.08 34.31 -8.82
N LEU A 146 -10.31 34.84 -8.74
CA LEU A 146 -11.56 34.06 -8.82
C LEU A 146 -12.12 33.92 -10.25
N ASP A 147 -11.58 34.67 -11.22
CA ASP A 147 -12.06 34.70 -12.60
C ASP A 147 -11.14 33.86 -13.50
N PRO A 148 -11.60 32.72 -14.06
CA PRO A 148 -10.76 31.84 -14.86
C PRO A 148 -10.33 32.44 -16.21
N PHE A 149 -10.79 33.64 -16.56
CA PHE A 149 -10.27 34.41 -17.69
C PHE A 149 -8.89 35.04 -17.40
N TYR A 150 -8.47 35.16 -16.14
CA TYR A 150 -7.22 35.82 -15.76
C TYR A 150 -6.21 34.89 -15.09
N GLU A 151 -4.95 35.03 -15.49
CA GLU A 151 -3.79 34.44 -14.83
C GLU A 151 -3.16 35.49 -13.92
N CYS A 152 -3.16 35.22 -12.62
CA CYS A 152 -2.52 36.05 -11.60
C CYS A 152 -1.22 35.37 -11.16
N VAL A 153 -0.07 36.01 -11.40
CA VAL A 153 1.26 35.45 -11.06
C VAL A 153 2.12 36.46 -10.29
N VAL A 154 2.69 35.96 -9.18
CA VAL A 154 3.58 36.71 -8.29
C VAL A 154 5.03 36.39 -8.65
N HIS A 155 5.70 37.38 -9.21
CA HIS A 155 7.13 37.42 -9.50
C HIS A 155 7.96 37.80 -8.26
N PRO A 156 9.29 37.50 -8.22
CA PRO A 156 10.18 37.92 -7.14
C PRO A 156 10.37 39.45 -7.07
N GLU A 157 10.99 39.90 -5.98
CA GLU A 157 11.25 41.32 -5.69
C GLU A 157 11.98 42.03 -6.86
N GLY A 158 11.58 43.27 -7.13
CA GLY A 158 12.00 44.04 -8.31
C GLY A 158 11.01 43.96 -9.48
N THR A 159 10.24 42.87 -9.61
CA THR A 159 9.23 42.71 -10.68
C THR A 159 7.81 42.93 -10.14
N LEU A 160 7.03 43.80 -10.79
CA LEU A 160 5.60 43.98 -10.47
C LEU A 160 4.86 42.66 -10.73
N THR A 161 4.04 42.17 -9.79
CA THR A 161 3.20 40.99 -10.04
C THR A 161 2.14 41.31 -11.10
N THR A 162 1.79 40.32 -11.91
CA THR A 162 1.01 40.53 -13.14
C THR A 162 -0.37 39.86 -13.07
N ILE A 163 -1.34 40.51 -13.71
CA ILE A 163 -2.63 39.94 -14.10
C ILE A 163 -2.70 40.00 -15.63
N THR A 164 -2.57 38.85 -16.28
CA THR A 164 -2.69 38.72 -17.74
C THR A 164 -3.95 37.94 -18.09
N PRO A 165 -4.65 38.25 -19.20
CA PRO A 165 -5.72 37.39 -19.68
C PRO A 165 -5.13 36.03 -20.07
N VAL A 166 -5.73 34.94 -19.60
CA VAL A 166 -5.39 33.59 -20.06
C VAL A 166 -5.64 33.58 -21.57
N PRO A 167 -4.64 33.29 -22.42
CA PRO A 167 -4.89 33.11 -23.83
C PRO A 167 -5.83 31.92 -23.98
N GLN A 168 -7.09 32.19 -24.33
CA GLN A 168 -8.03 31.15 -24.70
C GLN A 168 -7.45 30.48 -25.94
N SER A 169 -6.83 29.31 -25.75
CA SER A 169 -6.49 28.41 -26.85
C SER A 169 -7.76 28.24 -27.68
N PRO A 170 -7.71 28.38 -29.02
CA PRO A 170 -8.90 28.24 -29.86
C PRO A 170 -9.34 26.77 -29.84
N THR A 171 -10.08 26.41 -28.80
CA THR A 171 -10.78 25.13 -28.68
C THR A 171 -11.78 25.08 -29.81
N GLU A 172 -11.60 24.10 -30.69
CA GLU A 172 -12.44 23.84 -31.85
C GLU A 172 -13.92 24.04 -31.50
N THR A 173 -14.62 24.85 -32.30
CA THR A 173 -16.01 25.23 -32.09
C THR A 173 -16.94 24.02 -32.26
N LYS A 174 -17.07 23.23 -31.19
CA LYS A 174 -18.14 22.24 -31.02
C LYS A 174 -19.41 22.97 -30.58
N ASP A 175 -19.95 23.72 -31.53
CA ASP A 175 -21.12 24.56 -31.33
C ASP A 175 -22.37 23.75 -30.95
N ASP A 176 -23.16 24.33 -30.06
CA ASP A 176 -24.57 24.09 -29.73
C ASP A 176 -25.23 22.80 -30.27
N ALA A 177 -24.92 21.67 -29.62
CA ALA A 177 -25.64 20.39 -29.77
C ALA A 177 -26.43 19.98 -28.50
N LEU A 178 -26.95 20.95 -27.73
CA LEU A 178 -27.86 20.67 -26.62
C LEU A 178 -29.23 20.18 -27.14
N PHE A 179 -29.80 19.17 -26.47
CA PHE A 179 -31.11 18.56 -26.73
C PHE A 179 -31.26 17.62 -27.95
N GLY A 180 -30.20 16.93 -28.35
CA GLY A 180 -30.27 15.70 -29.17
C GLY A 180 -30.72 14.45 -28.38
N LYS A 181 -31.39 13.47 -29.03
CA LYS A 181 -31.95 12.26 -28.38
C LYS A 181 -31.11 10.98 -28.60
N LYS A 182 -31.05 10.15 -27.54
CA LYS A 182 -30.89 8.67 -27.53
C LYS A 182 -29.50 8.04 -27.80
N ARG A 183 -29.40 6.79 -27.29
CA ARG A 183 -28.47 5.68 -27.59
C ARG A 183 -27.00 5.78 -27.14
N VAL A 184 -26.75 5.14 -25.99
CA VAL A 184 -25.96 3.89 -25.88
C VAL A 184 -25.21 3.45 -27.15
N TYR A 185 -23.88 3.53 -27.11
CA TYR A 185 -23.01 2.34 -27.21
C TYR A 185 -21.77 2.54 -26.31
N ALA A 186 -20.86 1.57 -26.25
CA ALA A 186 -19.77 1.50 -25.28
C ALA A 186 -18.36 1.45 -25.92
N GLU A 187 -17.37 1.50 -25.02
CA GLU A 187 -15.95 1.12 -25.14
C GLU A 187 -14.90 2.15 -25.62
N ASP A 188 -13.74 1.97 -24.97
CA ASP A 188 -12.38 2.55 -25.04
C ASP A 188 -12.08 3.91 -25.69
N TYR A 189 -11.35 4.75 -24.94
CA TYR A 189 -9.87 4.71 -25.00
C TYR A 189 -9.20 5.29 -23.74
N SER A 190 -8.12 4.64 -23.30
CA SER A 190 -7.31 5.00 -22.12
C SER A 190 -6.50 6.30 -22.25
N ARG A 191 -6.23 7.02 -21.14
CA ARG A 191 -4.92 7.65 -20.79
C ARG A 191 -4.85 8.13 -19.30
N PRO A 192 -3.67 8.47 -18.73
CA PRO A 192 -3.35 8.11 -17.33
C PRO A 192 -3.13 9.29 -16.35
N SER A 193 -3.04 9.01 -15.05
CA SER A 193 -2.43 9.94 -14.07
C SER A 193 -1.74 9.27 -12.87
N LYS A 194 -0.43 9.57 -12.75
CA LYS A 194 0.41 9.78 -11.55
C LYS A 194 0.35 8.80 -10.35
N ARG A 195 1.53 8.21 -10.10
CA ARG A 195 1.96 7.56 -8.84
C ARG A 195 1.64 8.41 -7.60
N PHE A 196 1.21 7.74 -6.52
CA PHE A 196 1.53 8.13 -5.14
C PHE A 196 2.31 7.01 -4.47
N ARG A 197 3.20 7.33 -3.51
CA ARG A 197 3.92 6.33 -2.71
C ARG A 197 2.97 5.76 -1.65
N ALA A 198 3.02 4.44 -1.46
CA ALA A 198 2.44 3.82 -0.27
C ALA A 198 3.30 4.17 0.97
N GLY A 199 2.65 4.30 2.13
CA GLY A 199 3.30 4.19 3.43
C GLY A 199 3.16 2.74 3.94
N GLU A 200 4.15 2.25 4.68
CA GLU A 200 4.06 0.96 5.35
C GLU A 200 3.27 1.07 6.66
N PRO A 201 2.49 0.04 7.05
CA PRO A 201 1.85 -0.01 8.36
C PRO A 201 2.86 -0.48 9.43
N GLU A 202 3.33 0.46 10.25
CA GLU A 202 4.04 0.18 11.50
C GLU A 202 3.14 -0.60 12.50
N PRO A 203 3.66 -1.61 13.21
CA PRO A 203 2.87 -2.38 14.18
C PRO A 203 2.84 -1.69 15.55
N SER A 204 1.65 -1.23 15.98
CA SER A 204 1.45 -0.73 17.35
C SER A 204 1.84 -1.78 18.40
N PRO A 205 2.51 -1.41 19.50
CA PRO A 205 2.63 -2.27 20.67
C PRO A 205 1.25 -2.52 21.29
N MET A 206 1.16 -3.58 22.10
CA MET A 206 0.09 -3.72 23.09
C MET A 206 0.64 -3.21 24.42
N GLU A 207 -0.07 -2.30 25.05
CA GLU A 207 0.16 -1.92 26.45
C GLU A 207 -0.88 -2.67 27.31
N ASP A 208 -0.40 -3.36 28.34
CA ASP A 208 -1.24 -3.96 29.37
C ASP A 208 -1.63 -2.85 30.36
N ASP A 209 -2.92 -2.53 30.44
CA ASP A 209 -3.50 -1.75 31.54
C ASP A 209 -4.51 -2.63 32.29
N ALA A 210 -4.39 -2.65 33.61
CA ALA A 210 -5.34 -3.28 34.51
C ALA A 210 -5.96 -2.21 35.38
N ASP A 211 -7.28 -2.29 35.62
CA ASP A 211 -7.74 -2.25 37.01
C ASP A 211 -9.19 -2.74 37.26
N ASP A 212 -9.37 -3.11 38.51
CA ASP A 212 -10.59 -3.27 39.33
C ASP A 212 -11.71 -4.31 39.00
N GLU A 213 -12.38 -4.73 40.07
CA GLU A 213 -13.37 -5.81 40.15
C GLU A 213 -14.82 -5.26 40.35
N PRO A 214 -15.90 -6.08 40.27
CA PRO A 214 -16.31 -6.83 41.47
C PRO A 214 -16.90 -8.24 41.23
N ALA A 215 -16.73 -9.12 42.24
CA ALA A 215 -17.01 -10.56 42.17
C ALA A 215 -18.49 -11.03 42.05
N PRO A 216 -18.73 -12.20 41.41
CA PRO A 216 -19.97 -12.97 41.49
C PRO A 216 -19.98 -14.05 42.62
N PRO A 217 -21.16 -14.49 43.11
CA PRO A 217 -21.29 -15.34 44.30
C PRO A 217 -20.88 -16.83 44.15
N PRO A 218 -20.56 -17.53 45.27
CA PRO A 218 -19.75 -18.76 45.26
C PRO A 218 -20.51 -20.05 44.91
N LYS A 219 -19.78 -21.00 44.30
CA LYS A 219 -20.26 -22.39 44.06
C LYS A 219 -19.37 -23.45 44.73
N ARG A 220 -19.96 -24.07 45.76
CA ARG A 220 -19.68 -25.37 46.41
C ARG A 220 -18.34 -26.07 46.08
N ALA A 221 -17.51 -26.23 47.10
CA ALA A 221 -16.25 -26.97 47.06
C ALA A 221 -16.39 -28.51 46.92
N ARG A 222 -15.34 -29.16 46.40
CA ARG A 222 -14.99 -30.58 46.64
C ARG A 222 -13.47 -30.81 46.43
N SER A 223 -12.87 -31.62 47.32
CA SER A 223 -11.55 -32.31 47.22
C SER A 223 -10.37 -31.54 46.55
N ARG A 224 -9.42 -30.92 47.28
CA ARG A 224 -8.27 -31.46 48.07
C ARG A 224 -7.21 -32.29 47.29
N SER A 225 -5.93 -31.88 47.44
CA SER A 225 -4.66 -32.59 47.15
C SER A 225 -4.39 -32.92 45.65
N VAL A 226 -3.15 -32.95 45.12
CA VAL A 226 -1.82 -33.32 45.66
C VAL A 226 -0.68 -32.43 45.09
N THR A 227 0.38 -32.22 45.90
CA THR A 227 1.72 -31.61 45.67
C THR A 227 2.10 -30.92 44.34
N ARG A 228 2.59 -29.68 44.46
CA ARG A 228 3.56 -29.07 43.53
C ARG A 228 4.96 -29.69 43.73
N ASP A 229 5.37 -30.69 42.94
CA ASP A 229 6.83 -31.01 42.82
C ASP A 229 7.27 -31.80 41.56
N ALA A 230 6.38 -32.06 40.60
CA ALA A 230 6.65 -32.97 39.48
C ALA A 230 7.10 -32.28 38.16
N LYS A 231 7.89 -31.19 38.20
CA LYS A 231 8.23 -30.37 37.00
C LYS A 231 9.71 -30.05 36.73
N ARG A 232 10.68 -30.73 37.35
CA ARG A 232 12.13 -30.50 37.10
C ARG A 232 12.87 -31.54 36.23
N LEU A 233 12.22 -32.59 35.70
CA LEU A 233 12.88 -33.69 34.97
C LEU A 233 12.27 -33.99 33.58
N ARG A 234 12.31 -33.05 32.62
CA ARG A 234 12.05 -33.31 31.18
C ARG A 234 12.94 -32.53 30.17
N PRO A 235 14.28 -32.67 30.20
CA PRO A 235 15.11 -32.46 28.98
C PRO A 235 15.58 -33.77 28.31
N GLY A 236 15.74 -34.86 29.07
CA GLY A 236 16.48 -36.04 28.62
C GLY A 236 15.80 -36.89 27.52
N LEU A 237 14.48 -37.08 27.60
CA LEU A 237 13.77 -38.05 26.74
C LEU A 237 13.83 -37.72 25.24
N GLU A 238 13.87 -36.44 24.87
CA GLU A 238 13.85 -36.05 23.45
C GLU A 238 15.21 -36.27 22.76
N LYS A 239 16.32 -36.15 23.51
CA LYS A 239 17.67 -36.43 23.01
C LYS A 239 17.82 -37.93 22.66
N LEU A 240 17.31 -38.80 23.54
CA LEU A 240 17.29 -40.26 23.32
C LEU A 240 16.41 -40.65 22.11
N ARG A 241 15.28 -39.94 21.91
CA ARG A 241 14.37 -40.18 20.78
C ARG A 241 14.96 -39.77 19.43
N ARG A 242 15.93 -38.85 19.39
CA ARG A 242 16.69 -38.50 18.16
C ARG A 242 17.78 -39.52 17.81
N GLN A 243 18.53 -40.03 18.80
CA GLN A 243 19.51 -41.09 18.55
C GLN A 243 18.86 -42.36 18.00
N LYS A 244 17.72 -42.79 18.56
CA LYS A 244 17.03 -44.00 18.08
C LYS A 244 16.47 -43.86 16.65
N ALA A 245 16.20 -42.64 16.19
CA ALA A 245 15.75 -42.37 14.82
C ALA A 245 16.87 -42.36 13.77
N THR A 246 18.15 -42.25 14.19
CA THR A 246 19.31 -42.26 13.28
C THR A 246 19.92 -43.67 13.10
N GLN A 247 19.58 -44.62 13.98
CA GLN A 247 20.04 -46.02 13.89
C GLN A 247 19.06 -46.97 13.17
N GLN A 248 17.91 -46.50 12.68
CA GLN A 248 16.89 -47.33 12.02
C GLN A 248 16.74 -47.02 10.53
N ARG A 249 17.87 -47.05 9.81
CA ARG A 249 17.93 -47.04 8.34
C ARG A 249 18.96 -48.06 7.83
N PRO A 250 18.57 -49.34 7.68
CA PRO A 250 19.31 -50.29 6.86
C PRO A 250 18.95 -50.13 5.38
N ASP A 251 19.99 -50.20 4.55
CA ASP A 251 20.07 -50.81 3.20
C ASP A 251 18.76 -51.09 2.45
N ASN A 252 18.42 -50.21 1.49
CA ASN A 252 17.65 -50.61 0.29
C ASN A 252 17.80 -49.58 -0.87
N GLN A 253 19.04 -49.25 -1.26
CA GLN A 253 19.34 -48.39 -2.43
C GLN A 253 20.59 -48.87 -3.21
N GLN A 254 20.73 -50.18 -3.42
CA GLN A 254 21.77 -50.79 -4.26
C GLN A 254 21.19 -51.95 -5.10
N ASN A 255 20.23 -51.67 -6.01
CA ASN A 255 19.80 -52.69 -6.98
C ASN A 255 19.06 -52.15 -8.24
N GLU A 256 19.42 -50.96 -8.74
CA GLU A 256 18.74 -50.36 -9.91
C GLU A 256 19.68 -49.75 -10.97
N GLU A 257 20.97 -50.09 -10.93
CA GLU A 257 21.96 -49.77 -11.96
C GLU A 257 22.73 -51.04 -12.38
N ASN A 258 22.10 -51.90 -13.19
CA ASN A 258 22.75 -52.91 -14.03
C ASN A 258 21.75 -53.62 -14.97
N LEU A 259 21.82 -53.33 -16.27
CA LEU A 259 21.64 -54.24 -17.43
C LEU A 259 21.83 -53.41 -18.73
N PRO A 260 22.30 -54.00 -19.86
CA PRO A 260 23.08 -53.25 -20.84
C PRO A 260 22.36 -52.84 -22.14
N GLU A 261 23.07 -51.96 -22.85
CA GLU A 261 22.88 -51.43 -24.21
C GLU A 261 23.17 -52.48 -25.31
N ALA A 262 22.27 -52.61 -26.31
CA ALA A 262 22.53 -53.27 -27.61
C ALA A 262 21.43 -52.98 -28.67
N ALA A 263 21.84 -52.73 -29.91
CA ALA A 263 21.07 -52.64 -31.18
C ALA A 263 19.86 -51.65 -31.24
N ALA A 264 19.76 -50.64 -32.11
CA ALA A 264 20.13 -50.43 -33.54
C ALA A 264 19.04 -50.78 -34.57
N SER A 265 18.19 -49.79 -34.88
CA SER A 265 17.57 -49.45 -36.18
C SER A 265 16.93 -48.07 -35.96
N ASP A 266 17.20 -46.98 -36.68
CA ASP A 266 17.40 -46.78 -38.12
C ASP A 266 16.12 -47.00 -38.94
N HIS A 267 15.37 -45.90 -39.13
CA HIS A 267 14.58 -45.61 -40.34
C HIS A 267 14.08 -44.16 -40.34
N ASP A 268 14.24 -43.46 -41.47
CA ASP A 268 13.71 -42.11 -41.72
C ASP A 268 12.23 -42.11 -42.19
N ASP A 269 11.67 -40.88 -42.16
CA ASP A 269 10.87 -40.25 -43.24
C ASP A 269 9.31 -40.21 -43.20
N VAL A 270 8.79 -39.23 -43.96
CA VAL A 270 7.43 -38.96 -44.48
C VAL A 270 6.29 -38.59 -43.51
N MET A 271 6.12 -37.27 -43.34
CA MET A 271 4.98 -36.43 -43.77
C MET A 271 3.49 -36.81 -43.60
N GLU A 272 2.70 -35.72 -43.57
CA GLU A 272 1.31 -35.54 -44.04
C GLU A 272 0.07 -35.86 -43.17
N ASP A 273 -1.01 -35.14 -43.53
CA ASP A 273 -2.30 -35.03 -42.84
C ASP A 273 -3.12 -36.34 -42.86
N TRP A 274 -4.04 -36.53 -41.89
CA TRP A 274 -5.48 -36.46 -42.22
C TRP A 274 -6.48 -36.37 -41.04
N VAL A 275 -7.67 -35.95 -41.46
CA VAL A 275 -8.94 -35.70 -40.75
C VAL A 275 -9.41 -36.84 -39.81
N PRO A 276 -10.01 -36.55 -38.64
CA PRO A 276 -10.57 -37.57 -37.74
C PRO A 276 -11.87 -38.22 -38.28
N PRO A 277 -12.02 -39.56 -38.20
CA PRO A 277 -13.23 -40.26 -38.62
C PRO A 277 -14.35 -40.23 -37.55
N SER A 278 -15.59 -40.26 -38.02
CA SER A 278 -16.80 -40.26 -37.21
C SER A 278 -17.17 -41.64 -36.64
N TYR A 279 -17.76 -41.61 -35.44
CA TYR A 279 -18.87 -42.46 -34.96
C TYR A 279 -19.32 -43.65 -35.84
N HIS A 280 -19.38 -44.85 -35.25
CA HIS A 280 -20.58 -45.70 -35.28
C HIS A 280 -20.57 -46.71 -34.10
N PRO A 281 -21.73 -47.17 -33.59
CA PRO A 281 -21.82 -48.03 -32.41
C PRO A 281 -22.05 -49.52 -32.75
N SER A 282 -21.80 -50.40 -31.78
CA SER A 282 -22.24 -51.80 -31.80
C SER A 282 -22.45 -52.37 -30.38
N ASP A 283 -23.46 -53.24 -30.24
CA ASP A 283 -23.85 -53.91 -28.99
C ASP A 283 -22.93 -55.08 -28.61
N ALA A 284 -22.87 -55.45 -27.31
CA ALA A 284 -23.15 -56.83 -26.85
C ALA A 284 -23.00 -57.08 -25.31
N THR A 285 -24.13 -57.32 -24.64
CA THR A 285 -24.35 -58.38 -23.61
C THR A 285 -23.37 -58.65 -22.43
N LYS A 286 -23.88 -58.47 -21.19
CA LYS A 286 -23.91 -59.44 -20.04
C LYS A 286 -24.56 -58.75 -18.83
N ARG A 287 -25.70 -59.19 -18.26
CA ARG A 287 -26.09 -60.41 -17.49
C ARG A 287 -25.70 -60.39 -15.98
N GLY A 288 -26.72 -60.50 -15.12
CA GLY A 288 -26.73 -60.47 -13.64
C GLY A 288 -27.88 -59.55 -13.15
N ARG A 289 -28.96 -59.94 -12.45
CA ARG A 289 -29.23 -60.89 -11.33
C ARG A 289 -28.36 -60.62 -10.09
N GLY A 290 -28.88 -60.39 -8.87
CA GLY A 290 -30.26 -60.14 -8.37
C GLY A 290 -30.20 -59.04 -7.29
N ASP A 291 -31.07 -58.92 -6.27
CA ASP A 291 -32.32 -59.62 -5.91
C ASP A 291 -33.08 -58.81 -4.80
N SER A 292 -34.24 -59.27 -4.30
CA SER A 292 -35.11 -58.69 -3.24
C SER A 292 -35.75 -57.31 -3.55
N GLU A 293 -37.08 -57.08 -3.51
CA GLU A 293 -38.17 -57.37 -2.54
C GLU A 293 -38.32 -56.37 -1.37
N ALA A 294 -39.40 -55.56 -1.38
CA ALA A 294 -40.47 -55.57 -0.36
C ALA A 294 -41.49 -54.41 -0.54
N HIS A 295 -42.78 -54.75 -0.52
CA HIS A 295 -43.94 -54.11 0.18
C HIS A 295 -44.15 -52.56 0.26
N THR A 296 -45.37 -51.99 0.31
CA THR A 296 -46.75 -52.25 -0.21
C THR A 296 -47.60 -50.97 0.05
N ARG A 297 -48.90 -50.95 -0.35
CA ARG A 297 -49.96 -49.92 -0.11
C ARG A 297 -49.87 -48.68 -1.04
N GLU A 298 -50.93 -48.23 -1.73
CA GLU A 298 -52.34 -47.96 -1.36
C GLU A 298 -52.47 -46.75 -0.40
N ALA A 299 -53.42 -45.80 -0.54
CA ALA A 299 -54.64 -45.75 -1.36
C ALA A 299 -55.00 -44.30 -1.80
N SER A 300 -56.04 -44.17 -2.63
CA SER A 300 -56.79 -42.92 -2.90
C SER A 300 -57.80 -42.64 -1.73
N PRO A 301 -58.53 -41.50 -1.65
CA PRO A 301 -59.59 -41.16 -2.62
C PRO A 301 -59.78 -39.65 -2.93
N GLU A 302 -60.77 -39.40 -3.79
CA GLU A 302 -61.24 -38.11 -4.29
C GLU A 302 -62.15 -37.35 -3.31
N VAL A 303 -62.29 -36.03 -3.49
CA VAL A 303 -63.55 -35.28 -3.35
C VAL A 303 -63.59 -34.22 -4.45
N ALA A 304 -64.77 -33.93 -5.01
CA ALA A 304 -64.97 -33.00 -6.13
C ALA A 304 -65.79 -31.74 -5.75
N GLY A 305 -65.89 -30.79 -6.69
CA GLY A 305 -66.62 -29.52 -6.55
C GLY A 305 -65.70 -28.32 -6.33
N GLU A 306 -65.98 -27.12 -6.86
CA GLU A 306 -67.04 -26.72 -7.80
C GLU A 306 -66.56 -25.51 -8.64
N ALA A 307 -67.30 -25.14 -9.69
CA ALA A 307 -66.84 -24.14 -10.65
C ALA A 307 -67.18 -22.69 -10.24
N HIS A 308 -66.29 -21.73 -10.51
CA HIS A 308 -66.66 -20.60 -11.38
C HIS A 308 -65.50 -19.77 -11.96
N ASP A 309 -65.82 -19.21 -13.13
CA ASP A 309 -65.35 -17.96 -13.74
C ASP A 309 -63.93 -17.85 -14.35
N THR A 310 -63.81 -16.91 -15.29
CA THR A 310 -62.77 -16.83 -16.31
C THR A 310 -62.21 -15.41 -16.46
N SER A 311 -60.89 -15.28 -16.62
CA SER A 311 -60.25 -14.24 -17.45
C SER A 311 -58.72 -14.42 -17.52
N ASP A 312 -58.13 -13.88 -18.58
CA ASP A 312 -56.74 -14.08 -19.01
C ASP A 312 -55.66 -14.06 -17.92
N ARG A 313 -54.85 -15.12 -17.89
CA ARG A 313 -53.47 -15.01 -17.42
C ARG A 313 -52.51 -15.86 -18.24
N THR A 314 -51.67 -15.17 -19.02
CA THR A 314 -50.73 -15.77 -19.97
C THR A 314 -49.69 -16.65 -19.28
N HIS A 315 -49.90 -17.97 -19.37
CA HIS A 315 -48.95 -18.96 -18.87
C HIS A 315 -47.63 -18.90 -19.66
N ARG A 316 -46.58 -18.35 -19.03
CA ARG A 316 -45.21 -18.57 -19.49
C ARG A 316 -44.80 -20.01 -19.15
N THR A 317 -44.67 -20.83 -20.18
CA THR A 317 -44.22 -22.22 -20.08
C THR A 317 -42.79 -22.27 -19.55
N TYR A 318 -42.62 -22.55 -18.27
CA TYR A 318 -41.31 -22.91 -17.72
C TYR A 318 -40.98 -24.35 -18.13
N GLU A 319 -40.16 -24.51 -19.17
CA GLU A 319 -39.63 -25.82 -19.53
C GLU A 319 -38.83 -26.40 -18.35
N ARG A 320 -39.31 -27.52 -17.81
CA ARG A 320 -38.73 -28.20 -16.65
C ARG A 320 -37.50 -28.99 -17.09
N THR A 321 -36.41 -28.28 -17.40
CA THR A 321 -35.13 -28.88 -17.82
C THR A 321 -34.69 -29.94 -16.81
N LYS A 322 -34.66 -31.20 -17.26
CA LYS A 322 -34.31 -32.35 -16.40
C LYS A 322 -32.88 -32.15 -15.87
N PRO A 323 -32.61 -32.33 -14.56
CA PRO A 323 -31.28 -32.11 -14.00
C PRO A 323 -30.31 -33.17 -14.54
N SER A 324 -29.52 -32.78 -15.55
CA SER A 324 -28.47 -33.63 -16.12
C SER A 324 -27.46 -33.98 -15.04
N LYS A 325 -27.31 -35.29 -14.77
CA LYS A 325 -26.40 -35.84 -13.77
C LYS A 325 -24.95 -35.69 -14.28
N ARG A 326 -24.37 -34.50 -14.13
CA ARG A 326 -22.94 -34.27 -14.38
C ARG A 326 -22.13 -35.29 -13.57
N ALA A 327 -21.40 -36.16 -14.25
CA ALA A 327 -20.52 -37.13 -13.61
C ALA A 327 -19.50 -36.40 -12.72
N ARG A 328 -19.36 -36.84 -11.46
CA ARG A 328 -18.32 -36.29 -10.56
C ARG A 328 -16.96 -36.83 -11.00
N THR A 329 -16.23 -36.03 -11.77
CA THR A 329 -14.91 -36.37 -12.35
C THR A 329 -13.79 -36.53 -11.32
N THR A 330 -14.05 -36.25 -10.03
CA THR A 330 -13.10 -36.48 -8.94
C THR A 330 -13.76 -37.26 -7.80
N SER A 331 -13.05 -38.27 -7.29
CA SER A 331 -13.48 -39.03 -6.12
C SER A 331 -13.30 -38.21 -4.83
N PRO A 332 -14.14 -38.40 -3.79
CA PRO A 332 -13.98 -37.72 -2.51
C PRO A 332 -12.62 -37.97 -1.83
N THR A 333 -11.98 -39.11 -2.13
CA THR A 333 -10.64 -39.46 -1.66
C THR A 333 -9.53 -38.68 -2.38
N ALA A 334 -9.65 -38.44 -3.69
CA ALA A 334 -8.71 -37.57 -4.43
C ALA A 334 -8.79 -36.12 -3.91
N ALA A 335 -9.99 -35.59 -3.68
CA ALA A 335 -10.19 -34.26 -3.09
C ALA A 335 -9.52 -34.14 -1.70
N ARG A 336 -9.71 -35.14 -0.82
CA ARG A 336 -9.05 -35.17 0.50
C ARG A 336 -7.52 -35.23 0.40
N ARG A 337 -6.95 -36.03 -0.51
CA ARG A 337 -5.49 -36.10 -0.74
C ARG A 337 -4.92 -34.75 -1.20
N ASN A 338 -5.59 -34.03 -2.10
CA ASN A 338 -5.15 -32.70 -2.53
C ASN A 338 -5.17 -31.66 -1.38
N VAL A 339 -6.21 -31.66 -0.54
CA VAL A 339 -6.28 -30.76 0.64
C VAL A 339 -5.16 -31.08 1.64
N GLN A 340 -4.89 -32.37 1.92
CA GLN A 340 -3.79 -32.78 2.81
C GLN A 340 -2.41 -32.43 2.22
N SER A 341 -2.22 -32.60 0.92
CA SER A 341 -0.98 -32.20 0.21
C SER A 341 -0.73 -30.69 0.33
N GLN A 342 -1.76 -29.86 0.05
CA GLN A 342 -1.64 -28.41 0.23
C GLN A 342 -1.38 -28.00 1.68
N HIS A 343 -2.00 -28.68 2.66
CA HIS A 343 -1.69 -28.40 4.08
C HIS A 343 -0.22 -28.69 4.39
N SER A 344 0.31 -29.84 3.96
CA SER A 344 1.72 -30.19 4.15
C SER A 344 2.68 -29.20 3.47
N MET A 345 2.36 -28.71 2.27
CA MET A 345 3.15 -27.67 1.60
C MET A 345 3.13 -26.35 2.38
N ARG A 346 1.95 -25.88 2.82
CA ARG A 346 1.82 -24.63 3.62
C ARG A 346 2.57 -24.73 4.95
N GLU A 347 2.52 -25.88 5.61
CA GLU A 347 3.24 -26.14 6.86
C GLU A 347 4.76 -26.16 6.66
N LYS A 348 5.26 -26.87 5.63
CA LYS A 348 6.68 -26.83 5.22
C LYS A 348 7.14 -25.41 4.91
N MET A 349 6.34 -24.64 4.17
CA MET A 349 6.64 -23.25 3.82
C MET A 349 6.69 -22.32 5.04
N LYS A 350 5.74 -22.47 5.99
CA LYS A 350 5.74 -21.73 7.27
C LYS A 350 6.98 -22.07 8.11
N ARG A 351 7.35 -23.35 8.18
CA ARG A 351 8.56 -23.81 8.88
C ARG A 351 9.85 -23.29 8.22
N ALA A 352 9.92 -23.26 6.90
CA ALA A 352 11.04 -22.69 6.16
C ALA A 352 11.17 -21.17 6.39
N LYS A 353 10.06 -20.41 6.39
CA LYS A 353 10.07 -18.98 6.71
C LYS A 353 10.63 -18.72 8.12
N LEU A 354 10.14 -19.45 9.13
CA LEU A 354 10.63 -19.33 10.51
C LEU A 354 12.12 -19.70 10.64
N GLN A 355 12.61 -20.69 9.89
CA GLN A 355 14.04 -21.04 9.87
C GLN A 355 14.91 -19.99 9.17
N ALA A 356 14.41 -19.33 8.12
CA ALA A 356 15.11 -18.23 7.46
C ALA A 356 15.17 -17.00 8.38
N GLU A 357 14.07 -16.65 9.03
CA GLU A 357 13.99 -15.54 9.99
C GLU A 357 14.90 -15.78 11.21
N ALA A 358 14.90 -16.98 11.77
CA ALA A 358 15.80 -17.34 12.87
C ALA A 358 17.29 -17.26 12.48
N LYS A 359 17.64 -17.58 11.22
CA LYS A 359 18.99 -17.38 10.68
C LYS A 359 19.32 -15.90 10.50
N ALA A 360 18.40 -15.08 9.99
CA ALA A 360 18.60 -13.64 9.85
C ALA A 360 18.85 -12.98 11.22
N ARG A 361 18.03 -13.28 12.24
CA ARG A 361 18.25 -12.79 13.63
C ARG A 361 19.53 -13.35 14.29
N ALA A 362 20.05 -14.47 13.83
CA ALA A 362 21.35 -14.98 14.27
C ALA A 362 22.51 -14.25 13.58
N GLN A 363 22.39 -13.93 12.30
CA GLN A 363 23.35 -13.13 11.54
C GLN A 363 23.39 -11.67 12.02
N GLN A 364 22.24 -11.05 12.31
CA GLN A 364 22.17 -9.71 12.90
C GLN A 364 22.91 -9.69 14.24
N ARG A 365 22.56 -10.57 15.18
CA ARG A 365 23.26 -10.65 16.49
C ARG A 365 24.74 -11.00 16.37
N HIS A 366 25.16 -11.73 15.34
CA HIS A 366 26.59 -11.96 15.08
C HIS A 366 27.29 -10.71 14.53
N ALA A 367 26.64 -9.94 13.65
CA ALA A 367 27.17 -8.67 13.14
C ALA A 367 27.18 -7.56 14.22
N GLU A 368 26.17 -7.52 15.08
CA GLU A 368 26.11 -6.69 16.29
C GLU A 368 27.21 -7.08 17.28
N PHE A 369 27.41 -8.38 17.52
CA PHE A 369 28.51 -8.88 18.35
C PHE A 369 29.88 -8.52 17.79
N LEU A 370 30.13 -8.71 16.49
CA LEU A 370 31.39 -8.31 15.85
C LEU A 370 31.59 -6.79 15.89
N ARG A 371 30.51 -6.01 15.73
CA ARG A 371 30.57 -4.55 15.86
C ARG A 371 30.88 -4.11 17.30
N GLY A 372 30.29 -4.73 18.31
CA GLY A 372 30.59 -4.41 19.72
C GLY A 372 31.96 -4.94 20.19
N ALA A 373 32.44 -6.05 19.62
CA ALA A 373 33.73 -6.65 19.99
C ALA A 373 34.94 -5.97 19.34
N PHE A 374 34.77 -5.30 18.20
CA PHE A 374 35.88 -4.71 17.42
C PHE A 374 35.66 -3.25 17.00
N GLY A 375 34.45 -2.68 17.14
CA GLY A 375 34.13 -1.34 16.63
C GLY A 375 34.57 -0.18 17.52
N ASP A 376 34.47 -0.32 18.84
CA ASP A 376 34.80 0.76 19.79
C ASP A 376 36.31 0.85 20.12
N ALA A 377 37.14 -0.02 19.53
CA ALA A 377 38.58 -0.11 19.77
C ALA A 377 39.44 0.18 18.52
N ALA A 378 38.82 0.51 17.39
CA ALA A 378 39.52 1.02 16.21
C ALA A 378 39.51 2.56 16.26
N PRO A 379 40.62 3.24 16.60
CA PRO A 379 40.67 4.70 16.51
C PRO A 379 40.44 5.16 15.06
N ASP A 380 39.78 6.32 14.88
CA ASP A 380 39.52 6.95 13.58
C ASP A 380 40.82 7.52 12.98
N VAL A 381 41.77 6.64 12.66
CA VAL A 381 43.00 6.97 11.95
C VAL A 381 42.63 7.24 10.51
N LYS A 382 42.36 8.51 10.22
CA LYS A 382 42.22 9.06 8.87
C LYS A 382 43.54 8.93 8.11
N TYR A 383 43.77 7.74 7.56
CA TYR A 383 44.74 7.56 6.49
C TYR A 383 44.23 8.33 5.26
N GLU A 384 44.73 9.55 5.07
CA GLU A 384 44.57 10.33 3.84
C GLU A 384 45.42 9.75 2.69
N ASN A 385 45.36 8.43 2.51
CA ASN A 385 45.98 7.73 1.39
C ASN A 385 45.19 8.04 0.11
N GLY A 386 45.56 9.15 -0.54
CA GLY A 386 45.08 9.58 -1.85
C GLY A 386 45.52 8.67 -3.00
N PHE A 387 45.41 7.34 -2.84
CA PHE A 387 45.84 6.35 -3.81
C PHE A 387 44.77 6.14 -4.90
N THR A 388 44.51 7.19 -5.66
CA THR A 388 43.63 7.14 -6.83
C THR A 388 44.28 6.34 -7.96
N ASN A 389 43.89 5.07 -8.10
CA ASN A 389 44.29 4.20 -9.22
C ASN A 389 43.66 4.66 -10.57
N GLY A 390 44.11 5.82 -11.06
CA GLY A 390 43.82 6.35 -12.39
C GLY A 390 44.73 5.73 -13.44
N PHE A 391 44.63 4.42 -13.66
CA PHE A 391 45.52 3.69 -14.58
C PHE A 391 45.11 3.88 -16.06
N THR A 392 45.23 5.11 -16.55
CA THR A 392 45.15 5.43 -17.99
C THR A 392 46.53 5.42 -18.60
N ASN A 393 46.75 4.52 -19.57
CA ASN A 393 47.98 4.51 -20.36
C ASN A 393 48.06 5.78 -21.22
N ASP A 394 49.05 6.63 -20.99
CA ASP A 394 49.58 7.55 -22.00
C ASP A 394 51.11 7.65 -21.86
N ALA A 395 51.81 7.90 -22.97
CA ALA A 395 53.26 7.80 -23.08
C ALA A 395 53.91 9.18 -23.23
N GLY A 396 54.21 9.83 -22.10
CA GLY A 396 54.83 11.17 -22.04
C GLY A 396 56.16 11.15 -21.28
N ALA A 397 57.22 11.67 -21.92
CA ALA A 397 58.60 11.61 -21.42
C ALA A 397 58.97 12.69 -20.39
N THR A 398 60.22 12.59 -19.88
CA THR A 398 61.12 13.62 -19.30
C THR A 398 61.38 13.65 -17.77
N ASN A 399 62.67 13.46 -17.45
CA ASN A 399 63.57 14.05 -16.44
C ASN A 399 63.10 14.58 -15.05
N GLY A 400 63.85 14.16 -14.03
CA GLY A 400 63.94 14.68 -12.65
C GLY A 400 64.31 13.53 -11.70
N VAL A 401 65.49 13.37 -11.06
CA VAL A 401 66.54 14.26 -10.47
C VAL A 401 66.17 14.82 -9.08
N HIS A 402 67.12 14.71 -8.14
CA HIS A 402 67.11 15.09 -6.70
C HIS A 402 66.41 14.10 -5.73
N HIS A 403 67.10 13.63 -4.68
CA HIS A 403 67.24 14.17 -3.28
C HIS A 403 65.92 14.09 -2.48
N ASP A 404 65.88 13.71 -1.20
CA ASP A 404 66.97 13.41 -0.23
C ASP A 404 66.53 12.55 0.97
N ASP A 405 67.53 12.03 1.70
CA ASP A 405 67.64 11.82 3.16
C ASP A 405 66.72 10.86 3.98
N ASP A 406 67.16 10.70 5.25
CA ASP A 406 66.52 10.18 6.47
C ASP A 406 66.26 8.67 6.66
N LEU A 407 67.32 7.98 7.10
CA LEU A 407 67.50 7.32 8.43
C LEU A 407 66.28 7.29 9.39
N PRO A 408 66.08 6.24 10.24
CA PRO A 408 67.08 5.64 11.16
C PRO A 408 67.34 4.14 10.92
N ASP A 409 68.43 3.48 11.36
CA ASP A 409 69.26 3.60 12.59
C ASP A 409 68.67 2.87 13.81
N LEU A 410 69.16 1.64 14.05
CA LEU A 410 68.96 0.81 15.26
C LEU A 410 70.11 -0.22 15.35
N ASP A 411 71.01 0.01 16.32
CA ASP A 411 71.52 -0.91 17.36
C ASP A 411 71.87 -2.37 16.94
N GLU A 412 73.13 -2.83 17.05
CA GLU A 412 73.75 -3.53 18.21
C GLU A 412 73.12 -4.93 18.48
N GLU A 413 73.83 -6.02 18.81
CA GLU A 413 74.96 -6.25 19.74
C GLU A 413 75.88 -7.44 19.28
N ASP A 414 77.15 -7.47 19.75
CA ASP A 414 78.08 -8.61 20.07
C ASP A 414 78.35 -9.77 19.04
N GLU A 415 79.33 -10.70 19.10
CA GLU A 415 80.43 -11.20 20.00
C GLU A 415 81.39 -12.08 19.11
N ASP A 416 82.70 -12.38 19.26
CA ASP A 416 83.92 -11.83 19.91
C ASP A 416 84.58 -10.69 19.05
N GLU A 417 85.82 -10.16 19.12
CA GLU A 417 87.14 -10.31 19.83
C GLU A 417 88.22 -11.37 19.38
N VAL A 418 89.51 -11.02 19.60
CA VAL A 418 90.82 -11.76 19.52
C VAL A 418 91.31 -12.31 18.15
N ASP A 419 92.62 -12.39 17.82
CA ASP A 419 93.87 -11.93 18.48
C ASP A 419 94.94 -11.48 17.42
N GLU A 420 96.05 -10.89 17.86
CA GLU A 420 97.14 -10.36 17.02
C GLU A 420 98.51 -11.04 17.27
N LEU A 421 99.45 -10.91 16.32
CA LEU A 421 100.91 -11.14 16.41
C LEU A 421 101.47 -12.58 16.25
N LEU A 422 102.80 -12.58 15.96
CA LEU A 422 103.77 -13.69 15.88
C LEU A 422 103.72 -14.60 14.62
N SER A 423 104.83 -15.19 14.15
CA SER A 423 106.13 -14.65 13.67
C SER A 423 107.09 -15.80 13.29
N ASP A 424 107.80 -15.72 12.15
CA ASP A 424 109.03 -16.46 11.82
C ASP A 424 109.08 -18.00 12.06
N ASP A 425 108.25 -18.79 11.37
CA ASP A 425 108.41 -20.26 11.22
C ASP A 425 107.98 -20.78 9.81
N GLN A 426 108.19 -19.96 8.75
CA GLN A 426 107.54 -20.17 7.44
C GLN A 426 108.01 -21.37 6.60
N ASP A 427 109.25 -21.86 6.78
CA ASP A 427 109.84 -22.87 5.87
C ASP A 427 109.31 -24.31 6.10
N ASP A 428 108.94 -24.68 7.34
CA ASP A 428 108.37 -26.01 7.64
C ASP A 428 106.84 -26.05 7.45
N GLU A 429 106.12 -24.93 7.66
CA GLU A 429 104.67 -24.88 7.44
C GLU A 429 104.32 -24.98 5.95
N GLU A 430 105.10 -24.36 5.04
CA GLU A 430 104.82 -24.45 3.61
C GLU A 430 104.98 -25.89 3.08
N ALA A 431 105.90 -26.69 3.65
CA ALA A 431 106.01 -28.11 3.33
C ALA A 431 104.77 -28.91 3.77
N ALA A 432 104.24 -28.65 4.96
CA ALA A 432 102.97 -29.24 5.41
C ALA A 432 101.78 -28.81 4.53
N ARG A 433 101.77 -27.55 4.09
CA ARG A 433 100.77 -26.99 3.17
C ARG A 433 100.82 -27.66 1.79
N GLN A 434 102.01 -27.90 1.25
CA GLN A 434 102.19 -28.62 0.00
C GLN A 434 101.74 -30.09 0.12
N ALA A 435 102.05 -30.76 1.23
CA ALA A 435 101.56 -32.12 1.50
C ALA A 435 100.03 -32.18 1.57
N ALA A 436 99.37 -31.20 2.20
CA ALA A 436 97.91 -31.08 2.24
C ALA A 436 97.31 -30.81 0.85
N ILE A 437 98.00 -30.03 -0.01
CA ILE A 437 97.60 -29.79 -1.40
C ILE A 437 97.77 -31.05 -2.27
N GLU A 438 98.80 -31.86 -2.04
CA GLU A 438 98.95 -33.16 -2.71
C GLU A 438 97.94 -34.20 -2.22
N GLU A 439 97.63 -34.28 -0.92
CA GLU A 439 96.54 -35.13 -0.42
C GLU A 439 95.20 -34.66 -0.99
N SER A 440 94.94 -33.35 -1.03
CA SER A 440 93.76 -32.76 -1.68
C SER A 440 93.68 -33.14 -3.16
N ARG A 441 94.80 -33.08 -3.90
CA ARG A 441 94.86 -33.54 -5.30
C ARG A 441 94.58 -35.03 -5.44
N ARG A 442 95.05 -35.85 -4.50
CA ARG A 442 94.80 -37.31 -4.48
C ARG A 442 93.32 -37.61 -4.21
N LYS A 443 92.71 -36.89 -3.28
CA LYS A 443 91.27 -36.92 -2.96
C LYS A 443 90.41 -36.45 -4.14
N LEU A 444 90.83 -35.40 -4.85
CA LEU A 444 90.16 -34.93 -6.07
C LEU A 444 90.26 -35.98 -7.20
N ALA A 445 91.43 -36.61 -7.40
CA ALA A 445 91.60 -37.68 -8.37
C ALA A 445 90.84 -38.98 -8.03
N GLU A 446 90.51 -39.18 -6.75
CA GLU A 446 89.61 -40.25 -6.28
C GLU A 446 88.14 -39.87 -6.54
N LEU A 447 87.73 -38.65 -6.20
CA LEU A 447 86.41 -38.11 -6.54
C LEU A 447 86.14 -38.04 -8.06
N GLU A 448 87.17 -37.82 -8.90
CA GLU A 448 87.05 -37.89 -10.35
C GLU A 448 86.87 -39.32 -10.90
N LYS A 449 87.15 -40.37 -10.12
CA LYS A 449 86.78 -41.75 -10.49
C LYS A 449 85.32 -42.07 -10.20
N ASP A 450 84.75 -41.48 -9.15
CA ASP A 450 83.33 -41.63 -8.80
C ASP A 450 82.43 -40.61 -9.53
N ARG A 451 83.02 -39.55 -10.10
CA ARG A 451 82.36 -38.58 -10.98
C ARG A 451 81.45 -39.19 -12.04
N PRO A 452 81.82 -40.21 -12.86
CA PRO A 452 80.90 -40.86 -13.79
C PRO A 452 79.69 -41.53 -13.10
N LEU A 453 79.86 -42.11 -11.91
CA LEU A 453 78.74 -42.68 -11.13
C LEU A 453 77.79 -41.57 -10.62
N TRP A 454 78.34 -40.43 -10.20
CA TRP A 454 77.54 -39.25 -9.85
C TRP A 454 76.87 -38.60 -11.06
N GLU A 455 77.52 -38.52 -12.22
CA GLU A 455 76.94 -37.98 -13.45
C GLU A 455 75.81 -38.88 -13.97
N GLU A 456 75.95 -40.21 -13.93
CA GLU A 456 74.84 -41.14 -14.21
C GLU A 456 73.71 -41.03 -13.18
N GLN A 457 74.02 -40.96 -11.88
CA GLN A 457 72.99 -40.88 -10.85
C GLN A 457 72.26 -39.52 -10.88
N ALA A 458 72.95 -38.42 -11.16
CA ALA A 458 72.36 -37.10 -11.37
C ALA A 458 71.46 -37.07 -12.62
N ARG A 459 71.92 -37.66 -13.74
CA ARG A 459 71.11 -37.82 -14.95
C ARG A 459 69.84 -38.64 -14.70
N LYS A 460 69.93 -39.68 -13.86
CA LYS A 460 68.79 -40.50 -13.43
C LYS A 460 67.81 -39.74 -12.51
N ARG A 461 68.31 -38.88 -11.61
CA ARG A 461 67.47 -37.96 -10.82
C ARG A 461 66.74 -36.96 -11.73
N ALA A 462 67.46 -36.27 -12.61
CA ALA A 462 66.89 -35.31 -13.55
C ALA A 462 65.79 -35.92 -14.45
N GLN A 463 65.95 -37.17 -14.90
CA GLN A 463 64.89 -37.89 -15.63
C GLN A 463 63.68 -38.22 -14.75
N SER A 464 63.90 -38.63 -13.49
CA SER A 464 62.80 -38.87 -12.53
C SER A 464 62.04 -37.59 -12.21
N GLU A 465 62.76 -36.49 -11.95
CA GLU A 465 62.22 -35.17 -11.64
C GLU A 465 61.42 -34.59 -12.82
N GLN A 466 61.86 -34.82 -14.07
CA GLN A 466 61.09 -34.45 -15.27
C GLN A 466 59.77 -35.23 -15.35
N VAL A 467 59.79 -36.56 -15.18
CA VAL A 467 58.58 -37.40 -15.21
C VAL A 467 57.62 -37.07 -14.05
N GLU A 468 58.16 -36.74 -12.88
CA GLU A 468 57.35 -36.32 -11.73
C GLU A 468 56.76 -34.91 -11.92
N ALA A 469 57.54 -33.95 -12.43
CA ALA A 469 57.05 -32.62 -12.78
C ALA A 469 55.97 -32.66 -13.88
N GLU A 470 56.07 -33.56 -14.86
CA GLU A 470 55.00 -33.78 -15.84
C GLU A 470 53.73 -34.36 -15.19
N ARG A 471 53.86 -35.35 -14.29
CA ARG A 471 52.72 -35.89 -13.53
C ARG A 471 52.03 -34.82 -12.66
N ILE A 472 52.82 -33.96 -12.00
CA ILE A 472 52.31 -32.82 -11.23
C ILE A 472 51.60 -31.82 -12.15
N ARG A 473 52.16 -31.49 -13.32
CA ARG A 473 51.52 -30.60 -14.31
C ARG A 473 50.21 -31.17 -14.85
N VAL A 474 50.15 -32.46 -15.19
CA VAL A 474 48.93 -33.12 -15.69
C VAL A 474 47.84 -33.17 -14.61
N THR A 475 48.19 -33.55 -13.38
CA THR A 475 47.22 -33.60 -12.27
C THR A 475 46.73 -32.22 -11.85
N ALA A 476 47.60 -31.20 -11.83
CA ALA A 476 47.21 -29.81 -11.60
C ALA A 476 46.27 -29.28 -12.70
N ALA A 477 46.55 -29.56 -13.97
CA ALA A 477 45.67 -29.20 -15.08
C ALA A 477 44.30 -29.87 -14.99
N GLN A 478 44.25 -31.16 -14.63
CA GLN A 478 42.99 -31.88 -14.40
C GLN A 478 42.18 -31.23 -13.25
N GLN A 479 42.80 -31.00 -12.09
CA GLN A 479 42.15 -30.33 -10.96
C GLN A 479 41.67 -28.91 -11.31
N GLU A 480 42.42 -28.15 -12.12
CA GLU A 480 41.97 -26.83 -12.56
C GLU A 480 40.75 -26.92 -13.48
N THR A 481 40.73 -27.86 -14.42
CA THR A 481 39.54 -28.08 -15.27
C THR A 481 38.33 -28.50 -14.46
N GLU A 482 38.49 -29.34 -13.43
CA GLU A 482 37.39 -29.74 -12.56
C GLU A 482 36.87 -28.55 -11.73
N ARG A 483 37.76 -27.76 -11.10
CA ARG A 483 37.38 -26.54 -10.37
C ARG A 483 36.64 -25.55 -11.28
N ARG A 484 37.12 -25.34 -12.52
CA ARG A 484 36.45 -24.51 -13.53
C ARG A 484 35.07 -25.06 -13.93
N GLN A 485 34.84 -26.38 -13.90
CA GLN A 485 33.52 -26.99 -14.12
C GLN A 485 32.60 -26.84 -12.89
N GLN A 486 33.09 -27.17 -11.69
CA GLN A 486 32.34 -27.03 -10.43
C GLN A 486 31.89 -25.58 -10.21
N GLU A 487 32.75 -24.59 -10.48
CA GLU A 487 32.39 -23.18 -10.35
C GLU A 487 31.31 -22.77 -11.37
N LYS A 488 31.43 -23.20 -12.64
CA LYS A 488 30.40 -22.97 -13.66
C LYS A 488 29.07 -23.61 -13.27
N ALA A 489 29.08 -24.80 -12.67
CA ALA A 489 27.89 -25.46 -12.15
C ALA A 489 27.27 -24.68 -10.97
N ARG A 490 28.08 -24.25 -9.99
CA ARG A 490 27.63 -23.41 -8.86
C ARG A 490 27.00 -22.11 -9.34
N ARG A 491 27.66 -21.40 -10.27
CA ARG A 491 27.16 -20.14 -10.85
C ARG A 491 25.84 -20.34 -11.60
N ARG A 492 25.67 -21.44 -12.35
CA ARG A 492 24.40 -21.80 -13.00
C ARG A 492 23.29 -22.09 -11.98
N GLN A 493 23.58 -22.81 -10.90
CA GLN A 493 22.60 -23.09 -9.83
C GLN A 493 22.18 -21.81 -9.09
N GLU A 494 23.14 -20.94 -8.78
CA GLU A 494 22.87 -19.65 -8.13
C GLU A 494 22.04 -18.71 -9.02
N GLU A 495 22.37 -18.61 -10.31
CA GLU A 495 21.58 -17.81 -11.25
C GLU A 495 20.16 -18.38 -11.44
N ALA A 496 20.01 -19.70 -11.57
CA ALA A 496 18.71 -20.35 -11.65
C ALA A 496 17.86 -20.09 -10.39
N LYS A 497 18.47 -20.16 -9.20
CA LYS A 497 17.83 -19.82 -7.93
C LYS A 497 17.43 -18.34 -7.87
N ARG A 498 18.29 -17.42 -8.33
CA ARG A 498 17.98 -15.98 -8.38
C ARG A 498 16.78 -15.70 -9.30
N ARG A 499 16.77 -16.29 -10.50
CA ARG A 499 15.65 -16.21 -11.46
C ARG A 499 14.35 -16.77 -10.86
N GLN A 500 14.40 -17.89 -10.12
CA GLN A 500 13.24 -18.45 -9.42
C GLN A 500 12.71 -17.53 -8.30
N GLU A 501 13.60 -16.90 -7.52
CA GLU A 501 13.19 -15.98 -6.46
C GLU A 501 12.61 -14.68 -7.04
N GLU A 502 13.21 -14.15 -8.10
CA GLU A 502 12.74 -12.96 -8.82
C GLU A 502 11.35 -13.19 -9.45
N ALA A 503 11.16 -14.29 -10.19
CA ALA A 503 9.86 -14.66 -10.74
C ALA A 503 8.77 -14.82 -9.66
N LYS A 504 9.12 -15.40 -8.51
CA LYS A 504 8.20 -15.53 -7.37
C LYS A 504 7.86 -14.18 -6.72
N ARG A 505 8.83 -13.26 -6.58
CA ARG A 505 8.58 -11.90 -6.08
C ARG A 505 7.68 -11.11 -7.03
N GLU A 506 7.83 -11.30 -8.34
CA GLU A 506 6.94 -10.73 -9.35
C GLU A 506 5.54 -11.34 -9.31
N GLU A 507 5.41 -12.66 -9.16
CA GLU A 507 4.11 -13.32 -8.99
C GLU A 507 3.39 -12.81 -7.74
N GLU A 508 4.08 -12.71 -6.60
CA GLU A 508 3.51 -12.17 -5.36
C GLU A 508 3.09 -10.69 -5.51
N ARG A 509 3.88 -9.87 -6.20
CA ARG A 509 3.50 -8.48 -6.54
C ARG A 509 2.22 -8.46 -7.38
N ARG A 510 2.14 -9.29 -8.43
CA ARG A 510 0.99 -9.37 -9.34
C ARG A 510 -0.27 -9.87 -8.62
N GLN A 511 -0.15 -10.84 -7.72
CA GLN A 511 -1.27 -11.34 -6.91
C GLN A 511 -1.81 -10.24 -5.98
N ARG A 512 -0.94 -9.48 -5.29
CA ARG A 512 -1.33 -8.35 -4.44
C ARG A 512 -2.01 -7.22 -5.24
N GLU A 513 -1.50 -6.92 -6.44
CA GLU A 513 -2.07 -5.90 -7.32
C GLU A 513 -3.44 -6.31 -7.87
N GLU A 514 -3.62 -7.58 -8.26
CA GLU A 514 -4.92 -8.11 -8.68
C GLU A 514 -5.92 -8.15 -7.53
N GLU A 515 -5.49 -8.53 -6.32
CA GLU A 515 -6.36 -8.50 -5.13
C GLU A 515 -6.81 -7.07 -4.79
N LEU A 516 -5.89 -6.10 -4.76
CA LEU A 516 -6.21 -4.70 -4.50
C LEU A 516 -7.19 -4.15 -5.55
N ARG A 517 -6.95 -4.42 -6.84
CA ARG A 517 -7.86 -4.07 -7.93
C ARG A 517 -9.25 -4.70 -7.74
N ARG A 518 -9.31 -5.97 -7.33
CA ARG A 518 -10.57 -6.71 -7.11
C ARG A 518 -11.34 -6.14 -5.90
N GLN A 519 -10.64 -5.72 -4.84
CA GLN A 519 -11.24 -5.04 -3.69
C GLN A 519 -11.79 -3.65 -4.08
N GLU A 520 -11.04 -2.85 -4.84
CA GLU A 520 -11.52 -1.55 -5.34
C GLU A 520 -12.71 -1.70 -6.28
N GLU A 521 -12.69 -2.66 -7.20
CA GLU A 521 -13.82 -2.92 -8.10
C GLU A 521 -15.06 -3.34 -7.31
N ALA A 522 -14.92 -4.22 -6.31
CA ALA A 522 -16.02 -4.61 -5.43
C ALA A 522 -16.61 -3.41 -4.67
N ARG A 523 -15.78 -2.51 -4.12
CA ARG A 523 -16.22 -1.24 -3.50
C ARG A 523 -16.97 -0.37 -4.51
N ARG A 524 -16.42 -0.17 -5.71
CA ARG A 524 -17.03 0.63 -6.78
C ARG A 524 -18.37 0.06 -7.24
N GLN A 525 -18.51 -1.27 -7.31
CA GLN A 525 -19.77 -1.95 -7.60
C GLN A 525 -20.79 -1.76 -6.47
N GLN A 526 -20.38 -1.83 -5.20
CA GLN A 526 -21.25 -1.55 -4.05
C GLN A 526 -21.75 -0.10 -4.03
N ASP A 527 -20.87 0.89 -4.22
CA ASP A 527 -21.24 2.30 -4.34
C ASP A 527 -22.17 2.59 -5.53
N ALA A 528 -21.88 1.99 -6.69
CA ALA A 528 -22.75 2.11 -7.86
C ALA A 528 -24.14 1.52 -7.60
N ALA A 529 -24.22 0.37 -6.93
CA ALA A 529 -25.48 -0.26 -6.57
C ALA A 529 -26.25 0.54 -5.50
N ARG A 530 -25.56 1.12 -4.51
CA ARG A 530 -26.12 2.02 -3.48
C ARG A 530 -26.72 3.28 -4.11
N ARG A 531 -25.95 3.96 -4.98
CA ARG A 531 -26.44 5.11 -5.77
C ARG A 531 -27.60 4.75 -6.70
N ALA A 532 -27.61 3.54 -7.28
CA ALA A 532 -28.74 3.06 -8.07
C ALA A 532 -30.00 2.81 -7.22
N ARG A 533 -29.87 2.25 -6.00
CA ARG A 533 -30.97 2.11 -5.04
C ARG A 533 -31.53 3.47 -4.63
N GLN A 534 -30.67 4.43 -4.28
CA GLN A 534 -31.08 5.80 -3.96
C GLN A 534 -31.85 6.47 -5.12
N ARG A 535 -31.31 6.40 -6.34
CA ARG A 535 -31.97 6.91 -7.56
C ARG A 535 -33.34 6.27 -7.82
N ARG A 536 -33.52 4.97 -7.51
CA ARG A 536 -34.83 4.29 -7.62
C ARG A 536 -35.91 4.92 -6.74
N PHE A 537 -35.55 5.54 -5.62
CA PHE A 537 -36.49 6.23 -4.73
C PHE A 537 -36.66 7.73 -5.04
N ALA A 538 -35.71 8.36 -5.75
CA ALA A 538 -35.74 9.79 -6.04
C ALA A 538 -36.75 10.23 -7.13
N TYR A 539 -37.17 9.36 -8.06
CA TYR A 539 -37.95 9.77 -9.25
C TYR A 539 -39.42 9.33 -9.23
N GLY A 540 -40.35 10.25 -9.52
CA GLY A 540 -41.79 9.96 -9.65
C GLY A 540 -42.57 10.16 -8.34
N PRO A 541 -43.88 9.86 -8.31
CA PRO A 541 -44.73 10.17 -7.17
C PRO A 541 -44.24 9.49 -5.88
N TRP A 542 -44.29 10.25 -4.79
CA TRP A 542 -43.97 9.77 -3.45
C TRP A 542 -45.29 9.44 -2.73
N SER A 543 -45.41 8.22 -2.22
CA SER A 543 -46.64 7.70 -1.62
C SER A 543 -46.31 6.79 -0.44
N THR A 544 -47.26 6.57 0.46
CA THR A 544 -47.09 5.72 1.65
C THR A 544 -46.55 4.32 1.33
N ALA A 545 -47.07 3.70 0.26
CA ALA A 545 -46.58 2.39 -0.20
C ALA A 545 -45.11 2.42 -0.64
N ARG A 546 -44.65 3.55 -1.22
CA ARG A 546 -43.27 3.75 -1.65
C ARG A 546 -42.33 4.11 -0.50
N ALA A 547 -42.79 4.91 0.46
CA ALA A 547 -42.08 5.15 1.72
C ALA A 547 -41.88 3.83 2.48
N LEU A 548 -42.91 2.98 2.55
CA LEU A 548 -42.86 1.63 3.12
C LEU A 548 -41.90 0.70 2.34
N GLU A 549 -41.85 0.78 1.01
CA GLU A 549 -40.86 0.04 0.21
C GLU A 549 -39.43 0.51 0.50
N ARG A 550 -39.16 1.83 0.53
CA ARG A 550 -37.85 2.38 0.90
C ARG A 550 -37.45 1.91 2.30
N TYR A 551 -38.34 2.08 3.28
CA TYR A 551 -38.10 1.66 4.66
C TYR A 551 -37.73 0.18 4.73
N ARG A 552 -38.52 -0.72 4.13
CA ARG A 552 -38.24 -2.16 4.12
C ARG A 552 -36.91 -2.51 3.43
N THR A 553 -36.59 -1.84 2.32
CA THR A 553 -35.35 -2.07 1.57
C THR A 553 -34.13 -1.68 2.40
N LEU A 554 -34.12 -0.46 2.96
CA LEU A 554 -33.03 0.02 3.81
C LEU A 554 -32.96 -0.73 5.15
N ALA A 555 -34.10 -1.14 5.71
CA ALA A 555 -34.17 -1.92 6.95
C ALA A 555 -33.44 -3.26 6.84
N ASP A 556 -33.67 -3.97 5.74
CA ASP A 556 -33.00 -5.24 5.46
C ASP A 556 -31.52 -5.06 5.14
N GLU A 557 -31.13 -3.94 4.52
CA GLU A 557 -29.71 -3.60 4.27
C GLU A 557 -28.97 -3.25 5.57
N PHE A 558 -29.52 -2.31 6.34
CA PHE A 558 -28.99 -1.83 7.62
C PHE A 558 -28.84 -2.92 8.69
N ASP A 559 -29.72 -3.93 8.71
CA ASP A 559 -29.60 -5.08 9.60
C ASP A 559 -28.52 -6.09 9.14
N ARG A 560 -28.20 -6.15 7.84
CA ARG A 560 -27.20 -7.08 7.27
C ARG A 560 -25.79 -6.50 7.20
N THR A 561 -25.65 -5.19 6.93
CA THR A 561 -24.36 -4.52 6.77
C THR A 561 -23.58 -4.47 8.09
N LYS A 562 -22.27 -4.72 8.00
CA LYS A 562 -21.30 -4.46 9.07
C LYS A 562 -20.69 -3.09 8.82
N TRP A 563 -21.22 -2.07 9.49
CA TRP A 563 -20.77 -0.69 9.39
C TRP A 563 -19.40 -0.54 10.04
N THR A 564 -18.44 0.07 9.33
CA THR A 564 -17.06 0.31 9.79
C THR A 564 -16.54 1.59 9.15
N VAL A 565 -15.80 2.41 9.90
CA VAL A 565 -15.25 3.69 9.41
C VAL A 565 -14.47 3.54 8.09
N GLU A 566 -13.67 2.48 7.98
CA GLU A 566 -12.76 2.24 6.86
C GLU A 566 -13.44 1.64 5.62
N THR A 567 -14.41 0.74 5.80
CA THR A 567 -14.94 -0.10 4.71
C THR A 567 -16.32 0.34 4.24
N SER A 568 -17.19 0.74 5.17
CA SER A 568 -18.55 1.17 4.89
C SER A 568 -19.00 2.10 6.04
N PRO A 569 -18.63 3.39 5.96
CA PRO A 569 -19.08 4.36 6.94
C PRO A 569 -20.59 4.52 6.88
N LEU A 570 -21.23 4.69 8.04
CA LEU A 570 -22.67 4.90 8.15
C LEU A 570 -22.97 6.37 7.88
N THR A 571 -23.87 6.65 6.93
CA THR A 571 -24.38 8.00 6.65
C THR A 571 -25.90 8.06 6.87
N PHE A 572 -26.42 9.27 7.08
CA PHE A 572 -27.85 9.53 7.31
C PHE A 572 -28.79 8.88 6.28
N GLU A 573 -28.40 8.82 5.01
CA GLU A 573 -29.22 8.24 3.93
C GLU A 573 -29.43 6.72 4.05
N ASP A 574 -28.49 6.03 4.68
CA ASP A 574 -28.45 4.56 4.80
C ASP A 574 -29.30 4.05 5.99
N VAL A 575 -29.64 4.93 6.94
CA VAL A 575 -30.51 4.61 8.07
C VAL A 575 -31.97 4.53 7.59
N PRO A 576 -32.72 3.47 7.95
CA PRO A 576 -34.10 3.29 7.52
C PRO A 576 -35.07 4.15 8.34
N TRP A 577 -35.08 5.47 8.13
CA TRP A 577 -35.98 6.37 8.85
C TRP A 577 -37.47 6.08 8.52
N PRO A 578 -38.32 5.82 9.54
CA PRO A 578 -39.74 5.54 9.34
C PRO A 578 -40.53 6.85 9.20
N VAL A 579 -40.35 7.56 8.08
CA VAL A 579 -40.97 8.86 7.82
C VAL A 579 -41.62 8.92 6.44
N LEU A 580 -42.55 9.86 6.24
CA LEU A 580 -43.23 10.06 4.94
C LEU A 580 -42.50 11.05 4.01
N HIS A 581 -41.41 11.67 4.44
CA HIS A 581 -40.64 12.63 3.63
C HIS A 581 -39.97 11.95 2.42
N SER A 582 -39.80 12.70 1.33
CA SER A 582 -39.18 12.21 0.09
C SER A 582 -37.66 12.43 0.14
N PRO A 583 -36.83 11.45 -0.27
CA PRO A 583 -35.39 11.69 -0.40
C PRO A 583 -35.07 12.78 -1.44
N ALA A 584 -35.99 13.06 -2.37
CA ALA A 584 -35.81 14.09 -3.39
C ALA A 584 -36.15 15.52 -2.92
N SER A 585 -36.81 15.70 -1.75
CA SER A 585 -37.16 17.03 -1.23
C SER A 585 -36.06 17.66 -0.36
N GLY A 586 -34.86 17.07 -0.33
CA GLY A 586 -33.76 17.51 0.54
C GLY A 586 -33.95 17.13 2.00
N PHE A 587 -34.57 15.97 2.27
CA PHE A 587 -34.79 15.41 3.60
C PHE A 587 -33.52 15.36 4.46
N THR A 588 -33.60 15.92 5.66
CA THR A 588 -32.50 16.12 6.62
C THR A 588 -32.76 15.42 7.96
N VAL A 589 -31.79 15.49 8.88
CA VAL A 589 -31.96 14.95 10.25
C VAL A 589 -33.03 15.70 11.05
N GLU A 590 -33.26 16.98 10.76
CA GLU A 590 -34.28 17.83 11.41
C GLU A 590 -35.71 17.40 11.03
N ASP A 591 -35.88 16.76 9.86
CA ASP A 591 -37.15 16.15 9.42
C ASP A 591 -37.46 14.80 10.12
N VAL A 592 -36.67 14.37 11.12
CA VAL A 592 -36.88 13.14 11.91
C VAL A 592 -37.40 13.50 13.31
N ASP A 593 -38.59 14.12 13.33
CA ASP A 593 -39.31 14.47 14.54
C ASP A 593 -40.25 13.35 15.03
N TRP A 594 -40.98 13.59 16.12
CA TRP A 594 -41.97 12.64 16.65
C TRP A 594 -43.18 12.47 15.70
N ALA A 595 -43.68 13.57 15.13
CA ALA A 595 -44.94 13.57 14.38
C ALA A 595 -44.82 12.90 13.01
N SER A 596 -43.69 13.05 12.31
CA SER A 596 -43.41 12.36 11.04
C SER A 596 -43.34 10.83 11.20
N VAL A 597 -42.85 10.35 12.35
CA VAL A 597 -42.80 8.92 12.70
C VAL A 597 -44.20 8.38 12.99
N GLU A 598 -44.98 9.06 13.83
CA GLU A 598 -46.37 8.67 14.09
C GLU A 598 -47.23 8.72 12.81
N ALA A 599 -47.05 9.74 11.97
CA ALA A 599 -47.74 9.87 10.68
C ALA A 599 -47.38 8.71 9.73
N PHE A 600 -46.10 8.30 9.67
CA PHE A 600 -45.69 7.13 8.88
C PHE A 600 -46.36 5.85 9.36
N PHE A 601 -46.31 5.53 10.65
CA PHE A 601 -46.94 4.30 11.16
C PHE A 601 -48.47 4.33 11.04
N THR A 602 -49.09 5.49 11.24
CA THR A 602 -50.53 5.69 11.03
C THR A 602 -50.93 5.47 9.58
N ALA A 603 -50.20 6.05 8.62
CA ALA A 603 -50.47 5.86 7.20
C ALA A 603 -50.16 4.43 6.71
N VAL A 604 -49.18 3.74 7.31
CA VAL A 604 -48.84 2.36 6.98
C VAL A 604 -49.85 1.35 7.56
N ARG A 605 -50.49 1.63 8.70
CA ARG A 605 -51.41 0.71 9.41
C ARG A 605 -52.49 0.08 8.52
N PRO A 606 -53.18 0.79 7.60
CA PRO A 606 -54.17 0.19 6.68
C PRO A 606 -53.57 -0.65 5.54
N SER A 607 -52.28 -0.51 5.24
CA SER A 607 -51.61 -1.19 4.11
C SER A 607 -51.09 -2.60 4.44
N MET A 608 -51.30 -3.07 5.68
CA MET A 608 -50.77 -4.33 6.22
C MET A 608 -51.83 -5.03 7.07
N ARG A 609 -51.76 -6.36 7.18
CA ARG A 609 -52.58 -7.10 8.15
C ARG A 609 -52.10 -6.78 9.57
N SER A 610 -53.00 -6.79 10.56
CA SER A 610 -52.69 -6.39 11.95
C SER A 610 -51.52 -7.18 12.56
N GLN A 611 -51.37 -8.47 12.22
CA GLN A 611 -50.24 -9.31 12.66
C GLN A 611 -48.91 -8.93 11.98
N ASP A 612 -48.95 -8.58 10.69
CA ASP A 612 -47.77 -8.10 9.96
C ASP A 612 -47.35 -6.73 10.49
N PHE A 613 -48.31 -5.83 10.75
CA PHE A 613 -48.08 -4.51 11.34
C PHE A 613 -47.49 -4.62 12.75
N ARG A 614 -48.02 -5.51 13.61
CA ARG A 614 -47.44 -5.83 14.93
C ARG A 614 -45.98 -6.28 14.84
N THR A 615 -45.70 -7.18 13.90
CA THR A 615 -44.34 -7.68 13.63
C THR A 615 -43.42 -6.58 13.09
N PHE A 616 -43.95 -5.70 12.25
CA PHE A 616 -43.25 -4.57 11.65
C PHE A 616 -42.88 -3.50 12.69
N VAL A 617 -43.80 -3.10 13.56
CA VAL A 617 -43.54 -2.18 14.68
C VAL A 617 -42.55 -2.81 15.66
N GLN A 618 -42.72 -4.08 16.04
CA GLN A 618 -41.76 -4.77 16.92
C GLN A 618 -40.33 -4.81 16.36
N LYS A 619 -40.16 -5.13 15.06
CA LYS A 619 -38.85 -5.09 14.40
C LYS A 619 -38.27 -3.68 14.32
N SER A 620 -39.12 -2.67 14.14
CA SER A 620 -38.72 -1.25 14.08
C SER A 620 -38.25 -0.75 15.45
N HIS A 621 -39.02 -1.01 16.50
CA HIS A 621 -38.66 -0.71 17.89
C HIS A 621 -37.34 -1.38 18.29
N LEU A 622 -37.18 -2.67 17.95
CA LEU A 622 -35.91 -3.40 18.14
C LEU A 622 -34.77 -2.94 17.21
N ARG A 623 -35.00 -2.08 16.22
CA ARG A 623 -33.94 -1.52 15.36
C ARG A 623 -33.45 -0.15 15.86
N PHE A 624 -34.35 0.67 16.39
CA PHE A 624 -34.01 1.99 16.93
C PHE A 624 -33.68 1.99 18.43
N HIS A 625 -33.86 0.86 19.13
CA HIS A 625 -33.47 0.73 20.54
C HIS A 625 -31.99 1.13 20.79
N PRO A 626 -31.69 2.08 21.69
CA PRO A 626 -30.36 2.69 21.81
C PRO A 626 -29.27 1.69 22.21
N ASP A 627 -29.60 0.71 23.04
CA ASP A 627 -28.66 -0.38 23.38
C ASP A 627 -28.21 -1.19 22.14
N ARG A 628 -29.09 -1.36 21.14
CA ARG A 628 -28.72 -2.05 19.89
C ARG A 628 -27.82 -1.19 19.00
N TRP A 629 -27.97 0.14 19.04
CA TRP A 629 -27.08 1.07 18.34
C TRP A 629 -25.69 1.09 18.97
N ARG A 630 -25.63 1.13 20.31
CA ARG A 630 -24.40 1.08 21.10
C ARG A 630 -23.66 -0.25 20.93
N SER A 631 -24.34 -1.38 21.13
CA SER A 631 -23.74 -2.73 21.02
C SER A 631 -23.33 -3.12 19.60
N ARG A 632 -23.98 -2.61 18.55
CA ARG A 632 -23.50 -2.72 17.16
C ARG A 632 -22.43 -1.69 16.78
N GLY A 633 -22.10 -0.74 17.65
CA GLY A 633 -21.13 0.32 17.40
C GLY A 633 -21.52 1.28 16.28
N LEU A 634 -22.81 1.44 15.96
CA LEU A 634 -23.27 2.13 14.74
C LEU A 634 -22.81 3.59 14.67
N LEU A 635 -22.91 4.30 15.80
CA LEU A 635 -22.44 5.68 15.91
C LEU A 635 -20.92 5.80 15.66
N ARG A 636 -20.12 4.80 16.08
CA ARG A 636 -18.67 4.76 15.81
C ARG A 636 -18.32 4.56 14.33
N ALA A 637 -19.27 4.14 13.49
CA ALA A 637 -19.07 4.02 12.04
C ALA A 637 -19.43 5.31 11.28
N VAL A 638 -19.95 6.34 11.96
CA VAL A 638 -20.19 7.67 11.39
C VAL A 638 -18.88 8.46 11.42
N VAL A 639 -18.47 9.04 10.28
CA VAL A 639 -17.16 9.69 10.12
C VAL A 639 -17.14 11.10 10.73
N ASP A 640 -18.22 11.86 10.55
CA ASP A 640 -18.34 13.19 11.17
C ASP A 640 -18.95 13.10 12.57
N GLU A 641 -18.45 13.94 13.48
CA GLU A 641 -18.93 13.98 14.87
C GLU A 641 -20.28 14.69 14.96
N THR A 642 -20.52 15.74 14.17
CA THR A 642 -21.81 16.47 14.21
C THR A 642 -22.94 15.67 13.57
N GLU A 643 -22.67 14.93 12.49
CA GLU A 643 -23.59 13.91 11.96
C GLU A 643 -23.85 12.83 13.02
N ARG A 644 -22.83 12.37 13.77
CA ARG A 644 -22.99 11.35 14.81
C ARG A 644 -23.91 11.80 15.95
N GLU A 645 -23.73 13.00 16.47
CA GLU A 645 -24.59 13.57 17.52
C GLU A 645 -26.04 13.71 17.04
N CYS A 646 -26.25 14.28 15.85
CA CYS A 646 -27.58 14.40 15.24
C CYS A 646 -28.23 13.03 15.00
N LEU A 647 -27.45 12.01 14.60
CA LEU A 647 -27.92 10.65 14.38
C LEU A 647 -28.35 9.94 15.68
N ASP A 648 -27.65 10.13 16.80
CA ASP A 648 -28.09 9.58 18.10
C ASP A 648 -29.38 10.27 18.56
N VAL A 649 -29.47 11.60 18.47
CA VAL A 649 -30.71 12.33 18.81
C VAL A 649 -31.89 11.83 17.98
N ALA A 650 -31.76 11.77 16.66
CA ALA A 650 -32.82 11.28 15.78
C ALA A 650 -33.19 9.81 16.05
N ALA A 651 -32.21 8.93 16.28
CA ALA A 651 -32.47 7.54 16.63
C ALA A 651 -33.24 7.39 17.94
N ASN A 652 -32.91 8.19 18.95
CA ASN A 652 -33.63 8.23 20.22
C ASN A 652 -35.05 8.79 20.07
N THR A 653 -35.26 9.85 19.26
CA THR A 653 -36.61 10.35 18.91
C THR A 653 -37.47 9.26 18.28
N VAL A 654 -36.95 8.53 17.28
CA VAL A 654 -37.66 7.41 16.65
C VAL A 654 -37.95 6.28 17.65
N ALA A 655 -37.02 5.96 18.55
CA ALA A 655 -37.22 4.94 19.58
C ALA A 655 -38.34 5.32 20.58
N GLN A 656 -38.38 6.59 21.00
CA GLN A 656 -39.41 7.09 21.92
C GLN A 656 -40.78 7.13 21.23
N ALA A 657 -40.90 7.66 20.01
CA ALA A 657 -42.14 7.67 19.24
C ALA A 657 -42.68 6.25 18.92
N LEU A 658 -41.79 5.26 18.76
CA LEU A 658 -42.17 3.84 18.61
C LEU A 658 -42.69 3.19 19.90
N THR A 659 -42.35 3.72 21.08
CA THR A 659 -42.68 3.12 22.38
C THR A 659 -44.19 3.05 22.67
N PRO A 660 -45.01 4.12 22.51
CA PRO A 660 -46.46 4.02 22.72
C PRO A 660 -47.13 3.12 21.69
N ILE A 661 -46.78 3.24 20.41
CA ILE A 661 -47.34 2.42 19.31
C ILE A 661 -47.09 0.92 19.58
N TRP A 662 -45.89 0.56 20.03
CA TRP A 662 -45.54 -0.81 20.40
C TRP A 662 -46.26 -1.32 21.66
N SER A 663 -46.62 -0.41 22.57
CA SER A 663 -47.33 -0.72 23.81
C SER A 663 -48.82 -0.95 23.57
N GLU A 664 -49.48 -0.11 22.77
CA GLU A 664 -50.85 -0.33 22.26
C GLU A 664 -50.95 -1.73 21.63
N LEU A 665 -50.03 -2.04 20.70
CA LEU A 665 -49.95 -3.33 20.02
C LEU A 665 -49.54 -4.51 20.93
N LYS A 666 -49.21 -4.28 22.20
CA LYS A 666 -49.01 -5.33 23.20
C LYS A 666 -50.25 -5.61 24.05
N GLY A 667 -51.24 -4.72 24.10
CA GLY A 667 -52.38 -4.84 25.02
C GLY A 667 -51.93 -4.70 26.48
N ARG A 668 -51.20 -3.61 26.76
CA ARG A 668 -50.79 -3.17 28.10
C ARG A 668 -51.37 -1.80 28.38
#